data_AF-A0A8J3D7K1-F1
#
_entry.id   AF-A0A8J3D7K1-F1
#
_cell.length_a   1.000
_cell.length_b   1.000
_cell.length_c   1.000
_cell.angle_alpha   90.00
_cell.angle_beta   90.00
_cell.angle_gamma   90.00
#
_symmetry.space_group_name_H-M   'P 1'
#
loop_
_entity.id
_entity.type
_entity.pdbx_description
1 polymer ?
#
loop_
_entity_poly.entity_id
_entity_poly.type
_entity_poly.pdbx_seq_one_letter_code
_entity_poly.pdbx_strand_id
1 'polypeptide(L)'
;MACKITLIGAGSVVFAKTLIGDILQFPELSDADICLMDIDPDRLKVADVMMKRVAATLGVKARITSTQNQKEAIRGAKYVICTIQVGGYRPSTMRDFDIPKKYGLEQTIADTLGVGGVFRALRTIPVINSIARDIADVGHPDCLFLNYTNPMVMNCMAVEQAVGIPHVGLCHSVFGTARMLANHAHLPFEDVSYLVAGINHMAFFLKFQYKGQDAYPLLYKVLEDPSRNFELVRYEMMRRTGYFVTESSEHQSEYVPYFIHHGQEVIDKFKIPLDEYPRRCEGIMSTWKETEAKLLGEGDEKMTVNAQSHEYGSYIIHSRETNQQRTVYGNVPNKGLIENLPDDCNVEVPCLVDAVGLQPVHIGRLPEQLAAICMTNVNVQQLAVKAALTGKREHIYHSIMFDPHASSTLTLDQIWAMCDELIEAHQSDGFLGEFSPVIKNTGRGYAGVGDQLIARAKPRGLRLDQPNSVFELELEIDNPSNAGAAFTANLAYETTAIELDSTSVSVNAPAGQTTKVSIPARVLESGAKEISIELTTDASNVLAISTKLRPYPVLSTNAEGAASFEIDLSGFQCATGSLRQDGEQFIIQVRVEDSDVQKSKRKFSLSSCAEFYFSDSKADDVAHFILLPDGEGNAQFVNDGQDVIAEANVEYSQSKMYYEAIITVPTSLLKIGQGPFFFDCSVNLMALGDAHSGGRSSISGGKKVWEDMTQAHLVDLSPAPVPASV
;
A
#
# COMPACT_ATOMS: atom_id res chain seq x y z
N MET A 1 -23.19 -46.99 -4.73
CA MET A 1 -23.21 -46.41 -3.37
C MET A 1 -23.94 -45.09 -3.47
N ALA A 2 -24.71 -44.71 -2.45
CA ALA A 2 -25.32 -43.38 -2.37
C ALA A 2 -24.24 -42.30 -2.49
N CYS A 3 -24.56 -41.19 -3.16
CA CYS A 3 -23.64 -40.07 -3.33
C CYS A 3 -23.35 -39.42 -1.97
N LYS A 4 -22.08 -39.40 -1.54
CA LYS A 4 -21.68 -38.75 -0.29
C LYS A 4 -21.40 -37.27 -0.52
N ILE A 5 -22.13 -36.41 0.19
CA ILE A 5 -22.03 -34.95 0.17
C ILE A 5 -21.68 -34.48 1.57
N THR A 6 -20.58 -33.75 1.71
CA THR A 6 -20.12 -33.21 3.00
C THR A 6 -20.33 -31.71 3.04
N LEU A 7 -20.93 -31.19 4.11
CA LEU A 7 -21.09 -29.76 4.37
C LEU A 7 -20.20 -29.35 5.56
N ILE A 8 -19.18 -28.55 5.29
CA ILE A 8 -18.25 -27.98 6.27
C ILE A 8 -18.71 -26.56 6.62
N GLY A 9 -18.91 -26.29 7.91
CA GLY A 9 -19.57 -25.08 8.40
C GLY A 9 -21.08 -25.23 8.48
N ALA A 10 -21.57 -26.46 8.77
CA ALA A 10 -22.99 -26.78 8.84
C ALA A 10 -23.75 -26.02 9.94
N GLY A 11 -23.05 -25.42 10.90
CA GLY A 11 -23.59 -24.52 11.91
C GLY A 11 -24.17 -23.24 11.33
N SER A 12 -23.96 -22.93 10.05
CA SER A 12 -24.76 -21.95 9.29
C SER A 12 -26.15 -22.52 8.96
N VAL A 13 -26.93 -22.79 10.01
CA VAL A 13 -28.12 -23.65 9.98
C VAL A 13 -29.15 -23.23 8.92
N VAL A 14 -29.38 -21.92 8.73
CA VAL A 14 -30.33 -21.42 7.73
C VAL A 14 -29.85 -21.71 6.31
N PHE A 15 -28.57 -21.46 6.01
CA PHE A 15 -28.02 -21.71 4.69
C PHE A 15 -27.89 -23.22 4.41
N ALA A 16 -27.45 -23.99 5.41
CA ALA A 16 -27.43 -25.45 5.37
C ALA A 16 -28.82 -26.02 5.04
N LYS A 17 -29.89 -25.46 5.64
CA LYS A 17 -31.29 -25.83 5.34
C LYS A 17 -31.60 -25.67 3.88
N THR A 18 -31.32 -24.50 3.34
CA THR A 18 -31.64 -24.14 1.98
C THR A 18 -30.93 -25.05 0.99
N LEU A 19 -29.60 -25.18 1.10
CA LEU A 19 -28.82 -25.90 0.11
C LEU A 19 -29.05 -27.42 0.14
N ILE A 20 -29.13 -28.03 1.33
CA ILE A 20 -29.45 -29.47 1.44
C ILE A 20 -30.91 -29.72 1.07
N GLY A 21 -31.82 -28.82 1.44
CA GLY A 21 -33.21 -28.87 1.00
C GLY A 21 -33.36 -28.83 -0.52
N ASP A 22 -32.59 -28.00 -1.21
CA ASP A 22 -32.55 -27.95 -2.68
C ASP A 22 -32.05 -29.27 -3.28
N ILE A 23 -30.98 -29.83 -2.73
CA ILE A 23 -30.37 -31.11 -3.16
C ILE A 23 -31.37 -32.26 -3.01
N LEU A 24 -31.99 -32.38 -1.83
CA LEU A 24 -32.90 -33.49 -1.50
C LEU A 24 -34.26 -33.41 -2.21
N GLN A 25 -34.59 -32.27 -2.83
CA GLN A 25 -35.77 -32.15 -3.69
C GLN A 25 -35.58 -32.79 -5.07
N PHE A 26 -34.35 -33.12 -5.48
CA PHE A 26 -34.12 -33.94 -6.68
C PHE A 26 -34.36 -35.43 -6.38
N PRO A 27 -35.28 -36.10 -7.10
CA PRO A 27 -35.54 -37.53 -6.90
C PRO A 27 -34.29 -38.41 -6.97
N GLU A 28 -33.38 -38.08 -7.88
CA GLU A 28 -32.10 -38.76 -8.15
C GLU A 28 -31.09 -38.64 -7.00
N LEU A 29 -31.31 -37.69 -6.07
CA LEU A 29 -30.47 -37.43 -4.90
C LEU A 29 -31.20 -37.69 -3.58
N SER A 30 -32.39 -38.28 -3.63
CA SER A 30 -33.25 -38.50 -2.46
C SER A 30 -32.71 -39.51 -1.43
N ASP A 31 -31.69 -40.29 -1.78
CA ASP A 31 -31.01 -41.26 -0.91
C ASP A 31 -29.56 -40.88 -0.59
N ALA A 32 -29.15 -39.63 -0.87
CA ALA A 32 -27.79 -39.15 -0.63
C ALA A 32 -27.31 -39.34 0.83
N ASP A 33 -26.01 -39.56 1.00
CA ASP A 33 -25.34 -39.61 2.31
C ASP A 33 -24.78 -38.23 2.64
N ILE A 34 -25.48 -37.48 3.49
CA ILE A 34 -25.11 -36.13 3.91
C ILE A 34 -24.31 -36.20 5.21
N CYS A 35 -23.10 -35.65 5.18
CA CYS A 35 -22.25 -35.51 6.36
C CYS A 35 -22.10 -34.03 6.74
N LEU A 36 -22.57 -33.67 7.93
CA LEU A 36 -22.48 -32.33 8.49
C LEU A 36 -21.23 -32.21 9.36
N MET A 37 -20.47 -31.14 9.15
CA MET A 37 -19.30 -30.83 9.96
C MET A 37 -19.32 -29.38 10.40
N ASP A 38 -19.09 -29.19 11.70
CA ASP A 38 -18.82 -27.89 12.31
C ASP A 38 -17.91 -28.09 13.52
N ILE A 39 -17.21 -27.04 13.93
CA ILE A 39 -16.38 -27.04 15.13
C ILE A 39 -17.22 -26.78 16.39
N ASP A 40 -18.34 -26.06 16.24
CA ASP A 40 -19.26 -25.74 17.33
C ASP A 40 -20.25 -26.90 17.54
N PRO A 41 -20.19 -27.61 18.69
CA PRO A 41 -21.02 -28.78 18.93
C PRO A 41 -22.52 -28.43 19.08
N ASP A 42 -22.84 -27.25 19.59
CA ASP A 42 -24.22 -26.83 19.81
C ASP A 42 -24.88 -26.48 18.47
N ARG A 43 -24.19 -25.69 17.64
CA ARG A 43 -24.68 -25.37 16.29
C ARG A 43 -24.75 -26.61 15.40
N LEU A 44 -23.79 -27.53 15.52
CA LEU A 44 -23.81 -28.80 14.79
C LEU A 44 -25.01 -29.66 15.19
N LYS A 45 -25.34 -29.72 16.48
CA LYS A 45 -26.52 -30.43 16.97
C LYS A 45 -27.81 -29.86 16.38
N VAL A 46 -27.94 -28.54 16.34
CA VAL A 46 -29.11 -27.88 15.72
C VAL A 46 -29.19 -28.22 14.23
N ALA A 47 -28.07 -28.15 13.51
CA ALA A 47 -28.00 -28.51 12.09
C ALA A 47 -28.43 -29.97 11.84
N ASP A 48 -27.93 -30.91 12.64
CA ASP A 48 -28.24 -32.35 12.55
C ASP A 48 -29.74 -32.62 12.74
N VAL A 49 -30.33 -32.08 13.81
CA VAL A 49 -31.78 -32.21 14.08
C VAL A 49 -32.59 -31.61 12.93
N MET A 50 -32.23 -30.42 12.49
CA MET A 50 -32.96 -29.70 11.45
C MET A 50 -32.88 -30.42 10.10
N MET A 51 -31.70 -30.92 9.70
CA MET A 51 -31.54 -31.72 8.47
C MET A 51 -32.39 -33.00 8.48
N LYS A 52 -32.43 -33.71 9.60
CA LYS A 52 -33.27 -34.91 9.76
C LYS A 52 -34.77 -34.56 9.63
N ARG A 53 -35.20 -33.41 10.16
CA ARG A 53 -36.57 -32.91 9.97
C ARG A 53 -36.86 -32.56 8.51
N VAL A 54 -35.91 -31.96 7.78
CA VAL A 54 -36.06 -31.66 6.35
C VAL A 54 -36.25 -32.95 5.55
N ALA A 55 -35.37 -33.95 5.76
CA ALA A 55 -35.48 -35.25 5.08
C ALA A 55 -36.82 -35.95 5.37
N ALA A 56 -37.26 -35.95 6.63
CA ALA A 56 -38.55 -36.52 7.03
C ALA A 56 -39.75 -35.78 6.40
N THR A 57 -39.68 -34.45 6.31
CA THR A 57 -40.73 -33.61 5.71
C THR A 57 -40.87 -33.85 4.21
N LEU A 58 -39.74 -34.03 3.51
CA LEU A 58 -39.71 -34.37 2.09
C LEU A 58 -40.06 -35.85 1.82
N GLY A 59 -40.08 -36.71 2.84
CA GLY A 59 -40.33 -38.15 2.69
C GLY A 59 -39.19 -38.91 1.99
N VAL A 60 -37.97 -38.39 2.06
CA VAL A 60 -36.79 -38.94 1.37
C VAL A 60 -35.97 -39.84 2.31
N LYS A 61 -35.10 -40.68 1.73
CA LYS A 61 -34.33 -41.71 2.46
C LYS A 61 -32.88 -41.32 2.72
N ALA A 62 -32.57 -40.03 2.61
CA ALA A 62 -31.23 -39.50 2.82
C ALA A 62 -30.67 -39.90 4.20
N ARG A 63 -29.41 -40.33 4.21
CA ARG A 63 -28.69 -40.63 5.45
C ARG A 63 -28.04 -39.35 5.94
N ILE A 64 -28.36 -38.92 7.16
CA ILE A 64 -27.76 -37.73 7.78
C ILE A 64 -26.83 -38.16 8.91
N THR A 65 -25.57 -37.73 8.82
CA THR A 65 -24.55 -37.93 9.84
C THR A 65 -23.89 -36.60 10.21
N SER A 66 -23.32 -36.52 11.41
CA SER A 66 -22.62 -35.33 11.89
C SER A 66 -21.32 -35.71 12.59
N THR A 67 -20.30 -34.86 12.46
CA THR A 67 -18.99 -35.04 13.11
C THR A 67 -18.28 -33.70 13.28
N GLN A 68 -17.46 -33.55 14.32
CA GLN A 68 -16.56 -32.39 14.46
C GLN A 68 -15.19 -32.63 13.80
N ASN A 69 -14.93 -33.84 13.28
CA ASN A 69 -13.68 -34.18 12.62
C ASN A 69 -13.76 -33.91 11.11
N GLN A 70 -12.99 -32.92 10.64
CA GLN A 70 -12.93 -32.51 9.23
C GLN A 70 -12.58 -33.67 8.28
N LYS A 71 -11.52 -34.42 8.59
CA LYS A 71 -11.01 -35.49 7.73
C LYS A 71 -11.99 -36.66 7.62
N GLU A 72 -12.63 -37.04 8.73
CA GLU A 72 -13.68 -38.08 8.71
C GLU A 72 -14.94 -37.62 7.96
N ALA A 73 -15.29 -36.32 8.04
CA ALA A 73 -16.38 -35.76 7.25
C ALA A 73 -16.07 -35.89 5.75
N ILE A 74 -14.86 -35.55 5.33
CA ILE A 74 -14.42 -35.54 3.91
C ILE A 74 -14.20 -36.95 3.36
N ARG A 75 -13.86 -37.94 4.20
CA ARG A 75 -13.50 -39.30 3.76
C ARG A 75 -14.52 -39.90 2.78
N GLY A 76 -14.10 -40.12 1.53
CA GLY A 76 -14.92 -40.68 0.45
C GLY A 76 -16.03 -39.76 -0.08
N ALA A 77 -16.07 -38.48 0.30
CA ALA A 77 -17.05 -37.52 -0.23
C ALA A 77 -16.79 -37.23 -1.70
N LYS A 78 -17.85 -37.23 -2.52
CA LYS A 78 -17.81 -36.83 -3.93
C LYS A 78 -18.03 -35.31 -4.09
N TYR A 79 -18.64 -34.69 -3.09
CA TYR A 79 -18.85 -33.25 -3.04
C TYR A 79 -18.55 -32.75 -1.64
N VAL A 80 -17.76 -31.68 -1.54
CA VAL A 80 -17.52 -30.98 -0.29
C VAL A 80 -17.96 -29.53 -0.47
N ILE A 81 -18.96 -29.12 0.30
CA ILE A 81 -19.51 -27.77 0.33
C ILE A 81 -18.92 -27.06 1.55
N CYS A 82 -18.40 -25.84 1.37
CA CYS A 82 -17.80 -25.07 2.47
C CYS A 82 -18.49 -23.73 2.67
N THR A 83 -18.93 -23.49 3.91
CA THR A 83 -19.72 -22.31 4.33
C THR A 83 -19.24 -21.75 5.68
N ILE A 84 -17.92 -21.79 5.92
CA ILE A 84 -17.29 -21.33 7.16
C ILE A 84 -17.15 -19.80 7.21
N GLN A 85 -17.05 -19.26 8.42
CA GLN A 85 -16.63 -17.88 8.70
C GLN A 85 -15.61 -17.91 9.85
N VAL A 86 -14.32 -17.89 9.53
CA VAL A 86 -13.25 -17.95 10.53
C VAL A 86 -13.24 -16.67 11.36
N GLY A 87 -13.34 -16.82 12.69
CA GLY A 87 -13.41 -15.72 13.65
C GLY A 87 -14.80 -15.14 13.92
N GLY A 88 -15.80 -15.51 13.11
CA GLY A 88 -17.20 -15.10 13.29
C GLY A 88 -17.44 -13.59 13.30
N TYR A 89 -18.62 -13.19 13.78
CA TYR A 89 -18.98 -11.78 13.97
C TYR A 89 -18.12 -11.12 15.05
N ARG A 90 -18.05 -11.76 16.23
CA ARG A 90 -17.19 -11.33 17.34
C ARG A 90 -16.16 -12.42 17.64
N PRO A 91 -14.86 -12.07 17.76
CA PRO A 91 -14.31 -10.70 17.71
C PRO A 91 -14.01 -10.20 16.30
N SER A 92 -13.83 -11.08 15.30
CA SER A 92 -13.08 -10.72 14.11
C SER A 92 -13.75 -9.70 13.19
N THR A 93 -15.02 -9.88 12.85
CA THR A 93 -15.73 -8.92 11.98
C THR A 93 -15.78 -7.53 12.64
N MET A 94 -16.03 -7.47 13.95
CA MET A 94 -16.01 -6.19 14.67
C MET A 94 -14.65 -5.52 14.62
N ARG A 95 -13.54 -6.25 14.78
CA ARG A 95 -12.19 -5.69 14.63
C ARG A 95 -11.95 -5.13 13.22
N ASP A 96 -12.42 -5.86 12.20
CA ASP A 96 -12.31 -5.47 10.79
C ASP A 96 -13.09 -4.16 10.48
N PHE A 97 -14.04 -3.76 11.32
CA PHE A 97 -14.76 -2.48 11.24
C PHE A 97 -14.20 -1.42 12.20
N ASP A 98 -14.09 -1.77 13.49
CA ASP A 98 -13.74 -0.86 14.57
C ASP A 98 -12.34 -0.27 14.40
N ILE A 99 -11.36 -1.07 13.96
CA ILE A 99 -9.98 -0.60 13.80
C ILE A 99 -9.89 0.37 12.62
N PRO A 100 -10.30 0.03 11.37
CA PRO A 100 -10.26 1.00 10.26
C PRO A 100 -11.01 2.31 10.55
N LYS A 101 -12.13 2.22 11.27
CA LYS A 101 -12.91 3.41 11.68
C LYS A 101 -12.11 4.39 12.54
N LYS A 102 -11.20 3.91 13.41
CA LYS A 102 -10.29 4.77 14.19
C LYS A 102 -9.35 5.60 13.31
N TYR A 103 -9.02 5.10 12.12
CA TYR A 103 -8.14 5.79 11.16
C TYR A 103 -8.94 6.67 10.18
N GLY A 104 -10.26 6.70 10.28
CA GLY A 104 -11.15 7.47 9.40
C GLY A 104 -11.63 6.71 8.16
N LEU A 105 -11.45 5.38 8.11
CA LEU A 105 -11.94 4.53 7.03
C LEU A 105 -13.22 3.80 7.48
N GLU A 106 -14.37 4.31 7.04
CA GLU A 106 -15.68 3.70 7.28
C GLU A 106 -16.01 2.67 6.19
N GLN A 107 -16.75 1.61 6.52
CA GLN A 107 -17.05 0.51 5.60
C GLN A 107 -18.55 0.19 5.61
N THR A 108 -19.04 -0.51 4.60
CA THR A 108 -20.43 -1.00 4.52
C THR A 108 -20.50 -2.47 4.88
N ILE A 109 -19.70 -3.31 4.21
CA ILE A 109 -19.76 -4.77 4.27
C ILE A 109 -18.44 -5.39 4.74
N ALA A 110 -17.31 -4.96 4.17
CA ALA A 110 -15.95 -5.38 4.56
C ALA A 110 -15.72 -6.91 4.60
N ASP A 111 -16.46 -7.70 3.80
CA ASP A 111 -16.46 -9.16 3.91
C ASP A 111 -15.72 -9.88 2.76
N THR A 112 -15.45 -9.19 1.66
CA THR A 112 -14.96 -9.76 0.39
C THR A 112 -13.78 -9.03 -0.23
N LEU A 113 -13.72 -7.72 -0.05
CA LEU A 113 -12.60 -6.87 -0.44
C LEU A 113 -12.45 -5.74 0.60
N GLY A 114 -11.64 -4.73 0.35
CA GLY A 114 -11.28 -3.73 1.33
C GLY A 114 -10.40 -4.30 2.44
N VAL A 115 -10.21 -3.49 3.47
CA VAL A 115 -9.42 -3.84 4.65
C VAL A 115 -9.98 -5.09 5.33
N GLY A 116 -11.30 -5.11 5.61
CA GLY A 116 -11.92 -6.27 6.24
C GLY A 116 -11.87 -7.53 5.39
N GLY A 117 -12.05 -7.42 4.07
CA GLY A 117 -11.96 -8.56 3.15
C GLY A 117 -10.56 -9.18 3.15
N VAL A 118 -9.51 -8.35 3.10
CA VAL A 118 -8.11 -8.84 3.16
C VAL A 118 -7.82 -9.54 4.48
N PHE A 119 -8.17 -8.94 5.61
CA PHE A 119 -7.94 -9.58 6.92
C PHE A 119 -8.78 -10.85 7.11
N ARG A 120 -10.00 -10.90 6.57
CA ARG A 120 -10.79 -12.13 6.52
C ARG A 120 -10.13 -13.21 5.67
N ALA A 121 -9.56 -12.87 4.52
CA ALA A 121 -8.81 -13.83 3.70
C ALA A 121 -7.60 -14.38 4.45
N LEU A 122 -6.81 -13.53 5.13
CA LEU A 122 -5.64 -13.96 5.91
C LEU A 122 -6.00 -14.99 7.00
N ARG A 123 -7.16 -14.85 7.65
CA ARG A 123 -7.68 -15.84 8.61
C ARG A 123 -8.22 -17.10 7.94
N THR A 124 -8.85 -16.96 6.77
CA THR A 124 -9.65 -18.03 6.14
C THR A 124 -8.81 -18.95 5.25
N ILE A 125 -7.85 -18.41 4.51
CA ILE A 125 -7.01 -19.16 3.56
C ILE A 125 -6.31 -20.36 4.23
N PRO A 126 -5.70 -20.25 5.43
CA PRO A 126 -5.11 -21.41 6.09
C PRO A 126 -6.08 -22.56 6.34
N VAL A 127 -7.33 -22.24 6.71
CA VAL A 127 -8.37 -23.25 7.00
C VAL A 127 -8.89 -23.88 5.71
N ILE A 128 -9.17 -23.07 4.68
CA ILE A 128 -9.61 -23.59 3.38
C ILE A 128 -8.53 -24.46 2.73
N ASN A 129 -7.26 -24.08 2.83
CA ASN A 129 -6.16 -24.90 2.31
C ASN A 129 -6.01 -26.22 3.09
N SER A 130 -6.31 -26.23 4.39
CA SER A 130 -6.41 -27.48 5.17
C SER A 130 -7.52 -28.39 4.65
N ILE A 131 -8.72 -27.83 4.42
CA ILE A 131 -9.85 -28.57 3.81
C ILE A 131 -9.46 -29.12 2.45
N ALA A 132 -8.85 -28.31 1.58
CA ALA A 132 -8.43 -28.73 0.25
C ALA A 132 -7.40 -29.88 0.29
N ARG A 133 -6.46 -29.85 1.24
CA ARG A 133 -5.51 -30.95 1.45
C ARG A 133 -6.19 -32.23 1.92
N ASP A 134 -7.15 -32.13 2.84
CA ASP A 134 -7.93 -33.31 3.27
C ASP A 134 -8.80 -33.86 2.12
N ILE A 135 -9.34 -33.00 1.24
CA ILE A 135 -10.03 -33.45 0.02
C ILE A 135 -9.07 -34.24 -0.86
N ALA A 136 -7.85 -33.74 -1.09
CA ALA A 136 -6.85 -34.43 -1.90
C ALA A 136 -6.42 -35.78 -1.28
N ASP A 137 -6.36 -35.87 0.05
CA ASP A 137 -5.88 -37.07 0.76
C ASP A 137 -6.95 -38.15 0.94
N VAL A 138 -8.18 -37.77 1.33
CA VAL A 138 -9.23 -38.73 1.70
C VAL A 138 -10.54 -38.57 0.95
N GLY A 139 -10.69 -37.53 0.12
CA GLY A 139 -11.87 -37.34 -0.73
C GLY A 139 -11.99 -38.41 -1.82
N HIS A 140 -13.14 -38.47 -2.47
CA HIS A 140 -13.29 -39.28 -3.68
C HIS A 140 -12.37 -38.74 -4.80
N PRO A 141 -11.83 -39.56 -5.71
CA PRO A 141 -10.98 -39.08 -6.82
C PRO A 141 -11.62 -37.97 -7.67
N ASP A 142 -12.92 -38.07 -7.92
CA ASP A 142 -13.71 -37.05 -8.65
C ASP A 142 -14.36 -35.99 -7.75
N CYS A 143 -13.84 -35.82 -6.53
CA CYS A 143 -14.40 -34.88 -5.56
C CYS A 143 -14.35 -33.46 -6.09
N LEU A 144 -15.47 -32.75 -5.98
CA LEU A 144 -15.56 -31.33 -6.30
C LEU A 144 -15.73 -30.51 -5.02
N PHE A 145 -14.86 -29.53 -4.85
CA PHE A 145 -14.96 -28.54 -3.79
C PHE A 145 -15.87 -27.38 -4.22
N LEU A 146 -16.98 -27.19 -3.52
CA LEU A 146 -17.99 -26.16 -3.75
C LEU A 146 -17.86 -25.10 -2.65
N ASN A 147 -17.15 -24.02 -2.93
CA ASN A 147 -16.88 -22.99 -1.94
C ASN A 147 -17.95 -21.89 -1.96
N TYR A 148 -18.59 -21.65 -0.81
CA TYR A 148 -19.47 -20.50 -0.55
C TYR A 148 -18.84 -19.50 0.43
N THR A 149 -17.66 -19.82 0.98
CA THR A 149 -16.98 -18.96 1.94
C THR A 149 -16.30 -17.78 1.25
N ASN A 150 -16.70 -16.58 1.67
CA ASN A 150 -16.01 -15.34 1.35
C ASN A 150 -14.70 -15.18 2.15
N PRO A 151 -13.69 -14.49 1.59
CA PRO A 151 -13.69 -13.82 0.27
C PRO A 151 -13.47 -14.76 -0.92
N MET A 152 -14.44 -14.81 -1.85
CA MET A 152 -14.48 -15.85 -2.89
C MET A 152 -13.23 -15.90 -3.76
N VAL A 153 -12.82 -14.76 -4.31
CA VAL A 153 -11.70 -14.69 -5.26
C VAL A 153 -10.39 -15.09 -4.59
N MET A 154 -10.11 -14.54 -3.40
CA MET A 154 -8.88 -14.85 -2.65
C MET A 154 -8.84 -16.31 -2.19
N ASN A 155 -9.97 -16.86 -1.73
CA ASN A 155 -10.05 -18.23 -1.27
C ASN A 155 -9.83 -19.24 -2.42
N CYS A 156 -10.51 -19.05 -3.56
CA CYS A 156 -10.34 -19.94 -4.72
C CYS A 156 -8.93 -19.85 -5.31
N MET A 157 -8.40 -18.62 -5.42
CA MET A 157 -7.03 -18.38 -5.89
C MET A 157 -6.00 -19.07 -4.97
N ALA A 158 -6.18 -19.00 -3.65
CA ALA A 158 -5.29 -19.67 -2.71
C ALA A 158 -5.36 -21.21 -2.80
N VAL A 159 -6.55 -21.79 -2.99
CA VAL A 159 -6.71 -23.24 -3.20
C VAL A 159 -5.99 -23.69 -4.48
N GLU A 160 -6.17 -22.96 -5.59
CA GLU A 160 -5.50 -23.26 -6.85
C GLU A 160 -3.98 -23.24 -6.68
N GLN A 161 -3.43 -22.18 -6.07
CA GLN A 161 -1.99 -22.00 -5.93
C GLN A 161 -1.34 -22.94 -4.90
N ALA A 162 -2.04 -23.28 -3.82
CA ALA A 162 -1.47 -24.05 -2.71
C ALA A 162 -1.68 -25.56 -2.82
N VAL A 163 -2.76 -26.01 -3.48
CA VAL A 163 -3.14 -27.44 -3.51
C VAL A 163 -3.51 -27.91 -4.93
N GLY A 164 -4.25 -27.10 -5.70
CA GLY A 164 -4.60 -27.43 -7.08
C GLY A 164 -5.64 -28.56 -7.23
N ILE A 165 -6.69 -28.58 -6.40
CA ILE A 165 -7.80 -29.53 -6.51
C ILE A 165 -8.95 -28.99 -7.37
N PRO A 166 -9.83 -29.85 -7.93
CA PRO A 166 -11.06 -29.40 -8.58
C PRO A 166 -11.95 -28.61 -7.62
N HIS A 167 -12.19 -27.34 -7.94
CA HIS A 167 -13.01 -26.46 -7.13
C HIS A 167 -13.79 -25.46 -7.99
N VAL A 168 -14.87 -24.93 -7.42
CA VAL A 168 -15.59 -23.78 -7.95
C VAL A 168 -16.12 -22.96 -6.80
N GLY A 169 -15.93 -21.65 -6.87
CA GLY A 169 -16.54 -20.70 -5.94
C GLY A 169 -17.93 -20.28 -6.41
N LEU A 170 -18.89 -20.20 -5.50
CA LEU A 170 -20.29 -19.99 -5.82
C LEU A 170 -20.86 -18.78 -5.09
N CYS A 171 -21.45 -17.87 -5.87
CA CYS A 171 -22.19 -16.73 -5.36
C CYS A 171 -23.53 -16.59 -6.09
N HIS A 172 -24.58 -16.22 -5.37
CA HIS A 172 -25.93 -16.06 -5.90
C HIS A 172 -26.10 -14.73 -6.68
N SER A 173 -25.10 -13.85 -6.60
CA SER A 173 -25.12 -12.46 -7.08
C SER A 173 -25.59 -12.31 -8.53
N VAL A 174 -25.08 -13.14 -9.44
CA VAL A 174 -25.40 -13.06 -10.88
C VAL A 174 -26.88 -13.32 -11.14
N PHE A 175 -27.41 -14.43 -10.62
CA PHE A 175 -28.81 -14.81 -10.82
C PHE A 175 -29.74 -13.80 -10.13
N GLY A 176 -29.43 -13.43 -8.89
CA GLY A 176 -30.19 -12.43 -8.14
C GLY A 176 -30.26 -11.08 -8.86
N THR A 177 -29.13 -10.62 -9.40
CA THR A 177 -29.05 -9.37 -10.16
C THR A 177 -29.81 -9.47 -11.48
N ALA A 178 -29.71 -10.58 -12.22
CA ALA A 178 -30.43 -10.75 -13.47
C ALA A 178 -31.96 -10.67 -13.27
N ARG A 179 -32.47 -11.33 -12.23
CA ARG A 179 -33.90 -11.27 -11.85
C ARG A 179 -34.33 -9.86 -11.44
N MET A 180 -33.48 -9.17 -10.69
CA MET A 180 -33.71 -7.79 -10.27
C MET A 180 -33.75 -6.83 -11.47
N LEU A 181 -32.82 -6.95 -12.42
CA LEU A 181 -32.80 -6.14 -13.64
C LEU A 181 -34.04 -6.39 -14.50
N ALA A 182 -34.47 -7.65 -14.64
CA ALA A 182 -35.71 -7.98 -15.34
C ALA A 182 -36.92 -7.30 -14.68
N ASN A 183 -37.01 -7.35 -13.36
CA ASN A 183 -38.08 -6.67 -12.61
C ASN A 183 -38.05 -5.15 -12.79
N HIS A 184 -36.86 -4.52 -12.71
CA HIS A 184 -36.70 -3.08 -12.93
C HIS A 184 -37.07 -2.66 -14.36
N ALA A 185 -36.80 -3.51 -15.35
CA ALA A 185 -37.18 -3.30 -16.75
C ALA A 185 -38.62 -3.74 -17.07
N HIS A 186 -39.38 -4.23 -16.08
CA HIS A 186 -40.72 -4.80 -16.24
C HIS A 186 -40.81 -5.94 -17.28
N LEU A 187 -39.81 -6.82 -17.28
CA LEU A 187 -39.70 -7.97 -18.17
C LEU A 187 -39.99 -9.29 -17.44
N PRO A 188 -40.66 -10.26 -18.07
CA PRO A 188 -40.73 -11.62 -17.57
C PRO A 188 -39.34 -12.27 -17.61
N PHE A 189 -38.87 -12.77 -16.47
CA PHE A 189 -37.48 -13.25 -16.32
C PHE A 189 -37.19 -14.49 -17.18
N GLU A 190 -38.18 -15.34 -17.40
CA GLU A 190 -38.08 -16.54 -18.24
C GLU A 190 -37.74 -16.26 -19.72
N ASP A 191 -38.00 -15.03 -20.19
CA ASP A 191 -37.69 -14.57 -21.54
C ASP A 191 -36.36 -13.79 -21.62
N VAL A 192 -35.66 -13.65 -20.49
CA VAL A 192 -34.39 -12.92 -20.37
C VAL A 192 -33.21 -13.88 -20.52
N SER A 193 -32.23 -13.46 -21.31
CA SER A 193 -30.93 -14.12 -21.43
C SER A 193 -29.80 -13.12 -21.19
N TYR A 194 -28.69 -13.58 -20.63
CA TYR A 194 -27.60 -12.70 -20.23
C TYR A 194 -26.24 -13.41 -20.32
N LEU A 195 -25.21 -12.60 -20.55
CA LEU A 195 -23.80 -12.99 -20.46
C LEU A 195 -23.15 -12.07 -19.43
N VAL A 196 -22.58 -12.66 -18.39
CA VAL A 196 -21.91 -11.94 -17.31
C VAL A 196 -20.45 -12.39 -17.20
N ALA A 197 -19.52 -11.47 -16.99
CA ALA A 197 -18.12 -11.82 -16.77
C ALA A 197 -17.38 -10.74 -15.98
N GLY A 198 -16.37 -11.16 -15.21
CA GLY A 198 -15.49 -10.29 -14.44
C GLY A 198 -14.89 -11.07 -13.27
N ILE A 199 -14.90 -10.50 -12.07
CA ILE A 199 -14.50 -11.18 -10.84
C ILE A 199 -15.70 -11.24 -9.87
N ASN A 200 -15.64 -12.09 -8.86
CA ASN A 200 -16.73 -12.16 -7.87
C ASN A 200 -17.07 -10.78 -7.30
N HIS A 201 -18.37 -10.49 -7.16
CA HIS A 201 -18.90 -9.20 -6.69
C HIS A 201 -18.55 -7.98 -7.58
N MET A 202 -17.91 -8.21 -8.73
CA MET A 202 -17.61 -7.19 -9.73
C MET A 202 -17.54 -7.84 -11.13
N ALA A 203 -18.60 -8.56 -11.47
CA ALA A 203 -18.83 -9.05 -12.82
C ALA A 203 -19.87 -8.17 -13.51
N PHE A 204 -19.80 -8.05 -14.83
CA PHE A 204 -20.62 -7.11 -15.58
C PHE A 204 -21.53 -7.83 -16.57
N PHE A 205 -22.76 -7.35 -16.71
CA PHE A 205 -23.73 -7.84 -17.70
C PHE A 205 -23.31 -7.43 -19.12
N LEU A 206 -22.37 -8.13 -19.73
CA LEU A 206 -21.90 -7.87 -21.10
C LEU A 206 -23.00 -8.00 -22.15
N LYS A 207 -23.98 -8.87 -21.89
CA LYS A 207 -25.25 -8.94 -22.63
C LYS A 207 -26.40 -9.03 -21.65
N PHE A 208 -27.47 -8.30 -21.92
CA PHE A 208 -28.75 -8.42 -21.23
C PHE A 208 -29.85 -8.30 -22.29
N GLN A 209 -30.51 -9.41 -22.61
CA GLN A 209 -31.39 -9.52 -23.76
C GLN A 209 -32.78 -10.03 -23.38
N TYR A 210 -33.81 -9.48 -24.01
CA TYR A 210 -35.20 -9.94 -23.94
C TYR A 210 -35.60 -10.52 -25.29
N LYS A 211 -35.97 -11.81 -25.33
CA LYS A 211 -36.33 -12.52 -26.59
C LYS A 211 -35.30 -12.31 -27.71
N GLY A 212 -34.01 -12.32 -27.35
CA GLY A 212 -32.89 -12.13 -28.26
C GLY A 212 -32.56 -10.69 -28.66
N GLN A 213 -33.32 -9.69 -28.18
CA GLN A 213 -33.06 -8.27 -28.44
C GLN A 213 -32.35 -7.62 -27.25
N ASP A 214 -31.46 -6.67 -27.51
CA ASP A 214 -30.77 -5.93 -26.44
C ASP A 214 -31.76 -5.13 -25.58
N ALA A 215 -31.73 -5.37 -24.27
CA ALA A 215 -32.61 -4.76 -23.29
C ALA A 215 -31.94 -3.65 -22.47
N TYR A 216 -30.66 -3.33 -22.71
CA TYR A 216 -29.98 -2.20 -22.07
C TYR A 216 -30.71 -0.85 -22.20
N PRO A 217 -31.33 -0.50 -23.35
CA PRO A 217 -32.12 0.72 -23.46
C PRO A 217 -33.22 0.85 -22.40
N LEU A 218 -33.77 -0.27 -21.91
CA LEU A 218 -34.76 -0.26 -20.82
C LEU A 218 -34.11 0.04 -19.46
N LEU A 219 -32.89 -0.44 -19.21
CA LEU A 219 -32.13 -0.12 -18.00
C LEU A 219 -31.72 1.36 -17.96
N TYR A 220 -31.40 1.96 -19.10
CA TYR A 220 -31.18 3.41 -19.19
C TYR A 220 -32.46 4.22 -18.97
N LYS A 221 -33.64 3.72 -19.35
CA LYS A 221 -34.91 4.36 -18.97
C LYS A 221 -35.16 4.32 -17.46
N VAL A 222 -34.75 3.27 -16.76
CA VAL A 222 -34.83 3.21 -15.29
C VAL A 222 -33.98 4.31 -14.65
N LEU A 223 -32.85 4.70 -15.26
CA LEU A 223 -32.02 5.83 -14.81
C LEU A 223 -32.69 7.20 -14.95
N GLU A 224 -33.71 7.33 -15.82
CA GLU A 224 -34.45 8.57 -16.07
C GLU A 224 -35.58 8.79 -15.06
N ASP A 225 -35.98 7.75 -14.31
CA ASP A 225 -37.01 7.85 -13.27
C ASP A 225 -36.47 8.64 -12.06
N PRO A 226 -36.99 9.86 -11.79
CA PRO A 226 -36.53 10.67 -10.65
C PRO A 226 -36.98 10.11 -9.29
N SER A 227 -37.95 9.17 -9.26
CA SER A 227 -38.44 8.54 -8.04
C SER A 227 -37.58 7.36 -7.57
N ARG A 228 -36.65 6.89 -8.42
CA ARG A 228 -35.77 5.76 -8.13
C ARG A 228 -34.96 6.00 -6.85
N ASN A 229 -35.07 5.07 -5.92
CA ASN A 229 -34.40 5.13 -4.62
C ASN A 229 -33.58 3.87 -4.31
N PHE A 230 -33.41 2.98 -5.29
CA PHE A 230 -32.70 1.72 -5.19
C PHE A 230 -31.49 1.70 -6.13
N GLU A 231 -30.50 0.91 -5.75
CA GLU A 231 -29.29 0.64 -6.53
C GLU A 231 -28.57 1.89 -7.06
N LEU A 232 -28.53 2.95 -6.25
CA LEU A 232 -28.05 4.26 -6.67
C LEU A 232 -26.60 4.22 -7.16
N VAL A 233 -25.72 3.51 -6.45
CA VAL A 233 -24.30 3.36 -6.79
C VAL A 233 -24.12 2.55 -8.07
N ARG A 234 -24.73 1.35 -8.16
CA ARG A 234 -24.53 0.46 -9.32
C ARG A 234 -25.09 1.04 -10.62
N TYR A 235 -26.24 1.72 -10.55
CA TYR A 235 -26.80 2.43 -11.70
C TYR A 235 -25.97 3.66 -12.08
N GLU A 236 -25.38 4.38 -11.11
CA GLU A 236 -24.43 5.45 -11.44
C GLU A 236 -23.19 4.89 -12.12
N MET A 237 -22.65 3.76 -11.65
CA MET A 237 -21.56 3.07 -12.33
C MET A 237 -21.96 2.68 -13.75
N MET A 238 -23.12 2.05 -13.96
CA MET A 238 -23.63 1.74 -15.31
C MET A 238 -23.74 2.98 -16.19
N ARG A 239 -24.24 4.11 -15.66
CA ARG A 239 -24.34 5.38 -16.38
C ARG A 239 -22.97 5.83 -16.93
N ARG A 240 -21.88 5.59 -16.18
CA ARG A 240 -20.53 6.02 -16.53
C ARG A 240 -19.75 5.00 -17.35
N THR A 241 -19.91 3.71 -17.09
CA THR A 241 -19.12 2.64 -17.68
C THR A 241 -19.80 1.95 -18.86
N GLY A 242 -21.12 2.09 -18.99
CA GLY A 242 -21.92 1.45 -20.02
C GLY A 242 -22.55 0.12 -19.61
N TYR A 243 -22.14 -0.48 -18.49
CA TYR A 243 -22.50 -1.84 -18.13
C TYR A 243 -22.92 -1.96 -16.67
N PHE A 244 -23.98 -2.73 -16.41
CA PHE A 244 -24.44 -2.98 -15.05
C PHE A 244 -23.56 -4.02 -14.36
N VAL A 245 -23.20 -3.78 -13.10
CA VAL A 245 -22.34 -4.64 -12.29
C VAL A 245 -23.17 -5.52 -11.36
N THR A 246 -22.71 -6.74 -11.11
CA THR A 246 -23.30 -7.65 -10.14
C THR A 246 -23.21 -7.11 -8.71
N GLU A 247 -23.83 -7.83 -7.80
CA GLU A 247 -23.87 -7.60 -6.35
C GLU A 247 -24.83 -6.52 -5.88
N SER A 248 -24.39 -5.52 -5.13
CA SER A 248 -25.27 -4.54 -4.47
C SER A 248 -24.54 -3.21 -4.33
N SER A 249 -25.30 -2.12 -4.19
CA SER A 249 -24.71 -0.77 -4.10
C SER A 249 -23.80 -0.57 -2.89
N GLU A 250 -24.09 -1.25 -1.78
CA GLU A 250 -23.25 -1.30 -0.58
C GLU A 250 -21.87 -1.90 -0.87
N HIS A 251 -21.79 -3.03 -1.57
CA HIS A 251 -20.50 -3.61 -1.99
C HIS A 251 -19.81 -2.73 -3.02
N GLN A 252 -20.52 -2.31 -4.07
CA GLN A 252 -19.92 -1.52 -5.14
C GLN A 252 -19.29 -0.21 -4.61
N SER A 253 -19.84 0.38 -3.54
CA SER A 253 -19.28 1.58 -2.92
C SER A 253 -17.94 1.37 -2.21
N GLU A 254 -17.60 0.14 -1.82
CA GLU A 254 -16.29 -0.23 -1.26
C GLU A 254 -15.27 -0.59 -2.36
N TYR A 255 -15.76 -1.09 -3.48
CA TYR A 255 -14.93 -1.62 -4.56
C TYR A 255 -14.39 -0.55 -5.52
N VAL A 256 -14.85 0.70 -5.40
CA VAL A 256 -14.42 1.82 -6.26
C VAL A 256 -14.18 3.11 -5.47
N PRO A 257 -13.23 3.95 -5.91
CA PRO A 257 -12.77 5.09 -5.12
C PRO A 257 -13.59 6.34 -5.44
N TYR A 258 -14.92 6.26 -5.51
CA TYR A 258 -15.76 7.38 -5.99
C TYR A 258 -16.91 7.76 -5.05
N PHE A 259 -17.03 7.07 -3.91
CA PHE A 259 -18.23 7.18 -3.08
C PHE A 259 -17.91 7.52 -1.62
N ILE A 260 -17.59 6.52 -0.79
CA ILE A 260 -17.53 6.67 0.68
C ILE A 260 -16.57 7.80 1.12
N HIS A 261 -15.35 7.81 0.58
CA HIS A 261 -14.31 8.79 0.93
C HIS A 261 -14.59 10.26 0.51
N HIS A 262 -15.62 10.53 -0.29
CA HIS A 262 -16.00 11.90 -0.66
C HIS A 262 -16.95 12.57 0.35
N GLY A 263 -17.13 11.96 1.52
CA GLY A 263 -17.81 12.56 2.65
C GLY A 263 -19.33 12.41 2.65
N GLN A 264 -19.96 12.94 3.70
CA GLN A 264 -21.36 12.69 4.02
C GLN A 264 -22.34 13.09 2.91
N GLU A 265 -22.05 14.14 2.14
CA GLU A 265 -22.91 14.57 1.03
C GLU A 265 -23.07 13.46 -0.03
N VAL A 266 -21.97 12.79 -0.38
CA VAL A 266 -21.98 11.71 -1.36
C VAL A 266 -22.65 10.46 -0.77
N ILE A 267 -22.36 10.15 0.50
CA ILE A 267 -23.00 9.05 1.22
C ILE A 267 -24.53 9.22 1.24
N ASP A 268 -25.03 10.41 1.58
CA ASP A 268 -26.46 10.71 1.65
C ASP A 268 -27.10 10.68 0.26
N LYS A 269 -26.44 11.28 -0.74
CA LYS A 269 -26.91 11.29 -2.14
C LYS A 269 -27.11 9.89 -2.70
N PHE A 270 -26.16 8.98 -2.43
CA PHE A 270 -26.21 7.60 -2.92
C PHE A 270 -26.79 6.61 -1.91
N LYS A 271 -27.23 7.09 -0.74
CA LYS A 271 -27.83 6.29 0.35
C LYS A 271 -26.97 5.10 0.74
N ILE A 272 -25.67 5.34 0.93
CA ILE A 272 -24.69 4.29 1.20
C ILE A 272 -24.84 3.83 2.66
N PRO A 273 -25.14 2.54 2.91
CA PRO A 273 -25.40 2.05 4.26
C PRO A 273 -24.09 1.68 4.96
N LEU A 274 -23.46 2.64 5.63
CA LEU A 274 -22.31 2.37 6.50
C LEU A 274 -22.71 1.40 7.63
N ASP A 275 -21.76 0.56 8.05
CA ASP A 275 -21.94 -0.46 9.10
C ASP A 275 -23.10 -1.45 8.81
N GLU A 276 -23.44 -1.68 7.54
CA GLU A 276 -24.53 -2.58 7.15
C GLU A 276 -24.32 -4.01 7.62
N TYR A 277 -23.11 -4.57 7.45
CA TYR A 277 -22.85 -5.95 7.86
C TYR A 277 -22.95 -6.16 9.38
N PRO A 278 -22.34 -5.31 10.24
CA PRO A 278 -22.60 -5.34 11.69
C PRO A 278 -24.09 -5.28 12.04
N ARG A 279 -24.86 -4.36 11.43
CA ARG A 279 -26.31 -4.25 11.68
C ARG A 279 -27.05 -5.53 11.31
N ARG A 280 -26.72 -6.17 10.19
CA ARG A 280 -27.29 -7.47 9.78
C ARG A 280 -26.97 -8.56 10.80
N CYS A 281 -25.72 -8.66 11.24
CA CYS A 281 -25.31 -9.64 12.25
C CYS A 281 -26.07 -9.46 13.57
N GLU A 282 -26.22 -8.23 14.05
CA GLU A 282 -26.97 -7.94 15.28
C GLU A 282 -28.44 -8.28 15.16
N GLY A 283 -29.06 -7.96 14.01
CA GLY A 283 -30.43 -8.38 13.69
C GLY A 283 -30.59 -9.90 13.77
N ILE A 284 -29.73 -10.66 13.09
CA ILE A 284 -29.77 -12.14 13.10
C ILE A 284 -29.60 -12.68 14.52
N MET A 285 -28.60 -12.19 15.26
CA MET A 285 -28.33 -12.64 16.63
C MET A 285 -29.49 -12.35 17.59
N SER A 286 -30.13 -11.19 17.46
CA SER A 286 -31.28 -10.82 18.30
C SER A 286 -32.45 -11.81 18.17
N THR A 287 -32.63 -12.41 16.99
CA THR A 287 -33.68 -13.39 16.70
C THR A 287 -33.22 -14.85 16.75
N TRP A 288 -31.94 -15.12 17.09
CA TRP A 288 -31.37 -16.46 16.97
C TRP A 288 -32.08 -17.48 17.86
N LYS A 289 -32.32 -17.15 19.14
CA LYS A 289 -33.02 -18.08 20.07
C LYS A 289 -34.41 -18.47 19.59
N GLU A 290 -35.17 -17.51 19.05
CA GLU A 290 -36.50 -17.78 18.50
C GLU A 290 -36.42 -18.62 17.22
N THR A 291 -35.44 -18.33 16.37
CA THR A 291 -35.18 -19.07 15.13
C THR A 291 -34.75 -20.49 15.44
N GLU A 292 -33.86 -20.68 16.41
CA GLU A 292 -33.37 -21.95 16.92
C GLU A 292 -34.53 -22.80 17.46
N ALA A 293 -35.36 -22.26 18.37
CA ALA A 293 -36.53 -22.94 18.91
C ALA A 293 -37.48 -23.43 17.79
N LYS A 294 -37.77 -22.56 16.79
CA LYS A 294 -38.58 -22.92 15.62
C LYS A 294 -37.94 -24.05 14.79
N LEU A 295 -36.63 -23.96 14.53
CA LEU A 295 -35.89 -24.95 13.76
C LEU A 295 -35.77 -26.30 14.50
N LEU A 296 -35.76 -26.29 15.84
CA LEU A 296 -35.83 -27.47 16.69
C LEU A 296 -37.25 -28.03 16.83
N GLY A 297 -38.28 -27.23 16.51
CA GLY A 297 -39.68 -27.66 16.52
C GLY A 297 -40.36 -27.45 17.87
N GLU A 298 -39.80 -26.58 18.69
CA GLU A 298 -40.38 -26.12 19.94
C GLU A 298 -41.53 -25.15 19.58
N GLY A 299 -42.76 -25.68 19.45
CA GLY A 299 -43.94 -24.89 19.11
C GLY A 299 -45.05 -25.59 18.31
N ASP A 300 -44.98 -26.91 18.07
CA ASP A 300 -45.96 -27.69 17.28
C ASP A 300 -46.16 -27.21 15.82
N GLU A 301 -45.33 -26.29 15.33
CA GLU A 301 -45.34 -25.83 13.93
C GLU A 301 -44.76 -26.90 12.99
N LYS A 302 -45.49 -27.19 11.91
CA LYS A 302 -45.01 -28.06 10.83
C LYS A 302 -43.81 -27.41 10.13
N MET A 303 -42.72 -28.16 10.01
CA MET A 303 -41.56 -27.75 9.21
C MET A 303 -42.00 -27.55 7.76
N THR A 304 -41.70 -26.39 7.20
CA THR A 304 -41.86 -26.12 5.77
C THR A 304 -40.51 -26.18 5.08
N VAL A 305 -40.50 -26.84 3.93
CA VAL A 305 -39.41 -26.79 2.96
C VAL A 305 -39.92 -25.96 1.79
N ASN A 306 -39.24 -24.86 1.49
CA ASN A 306 -39.61 -23.98 0.39
C ASN A 306 -39.29 -24.65 -0.95
N ALA A 307 -39.90 -24.14 -2.02
CA ALA A 307 -39.46 -24.45 -3.38
C ALA A 307 -37.97 -24.14 -3.53
N GLN A 308 -37.30 -24.86 -4.45
CA GLN A 308 -35.85 -24.77 -4.65
C GLN A 308 -35.39 -23.31 -4.81
N SER A 309 -34.34 -22.91 -4.08
CA SER A 309 -33.89 -21.51 -4.01
C SER A 309 -33.01 -21.07 -5.17
N HIS A 310 -32.75 -21.97 -6.12
CA HIS A 310 -31.85 -21.78 -7.25
C HIS A 310 -30.36 -21.65 -6.88
N GLU A 311 -29.93 -22.18 -5.73
CA GLU A 311 -28.52 -22.18 -5.35
C GLU A 311 -27.71 -23.08 -6.29
N TYR A 312 -26.66 -22.53 -6.92
CA TYR A 312 -25.93 -23.22 -7.99
C TYR A 312 -25.33 -24.56 -7.59
N GLY A 313 -24.91 -24.72 -6.32
CA GLY A 313 -24.32 -25.95 -5.82
C GLY A 313 -25.24 -27.17 -5.99
N SER A 314 -26.54 -27.01 -5.74
CA SER A 314 -27.52 -28.10 -5.91
C SER A 314 -27.65 -28.50 -7.39
N TYR A 315 -27.69 -27.53 -8.30
CA TYR A 315 -27.74 -27.77 -9.73
C TYR A 315 -26.46 -28.38 -10.29
N ILE A 316 -25.30 -27.98 -9.77
CA ILE A 316 -24.01 -28.56 -10.17
C ILE A 316 -23.98 -30.05 -9.82
N ILE A 317 -24.30 -30.39 -8.56
CA ILE A 317 -24.35 -31.79 -8.09
C ILE A 317 -25.33 -32.59 -8.94
N HIS A 318 -26.55 -32.09 -9.11
CA HIS A 318 -27.57 -32.78 -9.90
C HIS A 318 -27.15 -32.99 -11.36
N SER A 319 -26.58 -31.97 -12.01
CA SER A 319 -26.14 -32.06 -13.42
C SER A 319 -25.01 -33.07 -13.60
N ARG A 320 -24.08 -33.15 -12.64
CA ARG A 320 -22.99 -34.14 -12.67
C ARG A 320 -23.46 -35.57 -12.44
N GLU A 321 -24.50 -35.78 -11.61
CA GLU A 321 -25.05 -37.13 -11.39
C GLU A 321 -26.01 -37.60 -12.50
N THR A 322 -26.68 -36.67 -13.19
CA THR A 322 -27.77 -37.01 -14.14
C THR A 322 -27.44 -36.72 -15.60
N ASN A 323 -26.32 -36.05 -15.88
CA ASN A 323 -25.96 -35.51 -17.19
C ASN A 323 -26.97 -34.47 -17.73
N GLN A 324 -27.85 -33.91 -16.88
CA GLN A 324 -28.73 -32.83 -17.31
C GLN A 324 -27.92 -31.53 -17.44
N GLN A 325 -27.69 -31.12 -18.68
CA GLN A 325 -26.90 -29.93 -19.00
C GLN A 325 -27.51 -28.65 -18.44
N ARG A 326 -26.69 -27.83 -17.78
CA ARG A 326 -27.06 -26.50 -17.28
C ARG A 326 -25.90 -25.52 -17.43
N THR A 327 -26.22 -24.23 -17.50
CA THR A 327 -25.24 -23.15 -17.31
C THR A 327 -25.38 -22.59 -15.91
N VAL A 328 -24.27 -22.51 -15.19
CA VAL A 328 -24.15 -21.81 -13.90
C VAL A 328 -23.07 -20.75 -14.01
N TYR A 329 -23.03 -19.79 -13.11
CA TYR A 329 -21.90 -18.85 -13.01
C TYR A 329 -21.00 -19.29 -11.86
N GLY A 330 -19.72 -19.46 -12.16
CA GLY A 330 -18.74 -20.03 -11.24
C GLY A 330 -17.47 -19.19 -11.19
N ASN A 331 -16.86 -19.17 -10.01
CA ASN A 331 -15.58 -18.55 -9.75
C ASN A 331 -14.49 -19.60 -9.95
N VAL A 332 -13.64 -19.37 -10.95
CA VAL A 332 -12.63 -20.33 -11.42
C VAL A 332 -11.32 -19.61 -11.79
N PRO A 333 -10.17 -20.33 -11.83
CA PRO A 333 -8.91 -19.75 -12.32
C PRO A 333 -9.05 -19.21 -13.74
N ASN A 334 -8.50 -18.02 -14.02
CA ASN A 334 -8.69 -17.33 -15.29
C ASN A 334 -8.13 -18.12 -16.47
N LYS A 335 -6.84 -18.48 -16.47
CA LYS A 335 -6.21 -19.32 -17.52
C LYS A 335 -6.65 -18.96 -18.95
N GLY A 336 -6.66 -17.66 -19.28
CA GLY A 336 -7.08 -17.13 -20.57
C GLY A 336 -8.59 -17.03 -20.83
N LEU A 337 -9.49 -17.30 -19.87
CA LEU A 337 -10.94 -17.15 -20.04
C LEU A 337 -11.33 -15.69 -20.30
N ILE A 338 -10.70 -14.76 -19.59
CA ILE A 338 -10.77 -13.32 -19.81
C ILE A 338 -9.37 -12.81 -20.20
N GLU A 339 -9.19 -12.51 -21.49
CA GLU A 339 -7.88 -12.27 -22.13
C GLU A 339 -7.11 -11.04 -21.61
N ASN A 340 -7.82 -10.07 -21.02
CA ASN A 340 -7.22 -8.83 -20.50
C ASN A 340 -7.25 -8.74 -18.97
N LEU A 341 -7.35 -9.87 -18.28
CA LEU A 341 -7.05 -10.03 -16.86
C LEU A 341 -5.89 -11.05 -16.69
N PRO A 342 -5.16 -11.05 -15.56
CA PRO A 342 -4.04 -11.96 -15.35
C PRO A 342 -4.47 -13.43 -15.36
N ASP A 343 -3.64 -14.33 -15.89
CA ASP A 343 -3.98 -15.77 -15.99
C ASP A 343 -4.11 -16.45 -14.63
N ASP A 344 -3.39 -15.95 -13.64
CA ASP A 344 -3.31 -16.47 -12.27
C ASP A 344 -4.33 -15.82 -11.31
N CYS A 345 -5.21 -14.95 -11.82
CA CYS A 345 -6.35 -14.47 -11.04
C CYS A 345 -7.54 -15.46 -11.11
N ASN A 346 -8.56 -15.21 -10.31
CA ASN A 346 -9.79 -15.99 -10.32
C ASN A 346 -10.94 -15.11 -10.83
N VAL A 347 -11.69 -15.61 -11.82
CA VAL A 347 -12.74 -14.88 -12.55
C VAL A 347 -14.09 -15.53 -12.34
N GLU A 348 -15.16 -14.75 -12.48
CA GLU A 348 -16.54 -15.21 -12.48
C GLU A 348 -17.08 -15.23 -13.91
N VAL A 349 -17.35 -16.44 -14.42
CA VAL A 349 -17.77 -16.68 -15.80
C VAL A 349 -18.87 -17.74 -15.86
N PRO A 350 -19.65 -17.83 -16.97
CA PRO A 350 -20.52 -18.97 -17.18
C PRO A 350 -19.72 -20.26 -17.33
N CYS A 351 -20.24 -21.33 -16.73
CA CYS A 351 -19.72 -22.68 -16.77
C CYS A 351 -20.84 -23.61 -17.25
N LEU A 352 -20.57 -24.38 -18.31
CA LEU A 352 -21.44 -25.51 -18.69
C LEU A 352 -21.19 -26.66 -17.71
N VAL A 353 -22.27 -27.28 -17.23
CA VAL A 353 -22.19 -28.39 -16.27
C VAL A 353 -22.98 -29.58 -16.79
N ASP A 354 -22.33 -30.74 -16.82
CA ASP A 354 -22.88 -32.03 -17.20
C ASP A 354 -22.11 -33.17 -16.50
N ALA A 355 -22.25 -34.42 -16.97
CA ALA A 355 -21.55 -35.56 -16.36
C ALA A 355 -20.02 -35.51 -16.51
N VAL A 356 -19.48 -34.73 -17.45
CA VAL A 356 -18.02 -34.53 -17.62
C VAL A 356 -17.48 -33.55 -16.58
N GLY A 357 -18.34 -32.70 -16.01
CA GLY A 357 -17.99 -31.75 -14.96
C GLY A 357 -18.28 -30.30 -15.34
N LEU A 358 -17.62 -29.36 -14.66
CA LEU A 358 -17.72 -27.94 -14.97
C LEU A 358 -16.74 -27.57 -16.09
N GLN A 359 -17.25 -26.86 -17.08
CA GLN A 359 -16.52 -26.42 -18.27
C GLN A 359 -16.68 -24.89 -18.37
N PRO A 360 -15.73 -24.11 -17.84
CA PRO A 360 -15.75 -22.64 -17.94
C PRO A 360 -15.70 -22.18 -19.39
N VAL A 361 -16.47 -21.14 -19.71
CA VAL A 361 -16.61 -20.62 -21.07
C VAL A 361 -15.65 -19.45 -21.28
N HIS A 362 -14.90 -19.50 -22.39
CA HIS A 362 -14.05 -18.40 -22.83
C HIS A 362 -14.89 -17.16 -23.21
N ILE A 363 -14.54 -16.01 -22.64
CA ILE A 363 -15.25 -14.74 -22.81
C ILE A 363 -14.55 -13.85 -23.84
N GLY A 364 -13.22 -13.90 -23.90
CA GLY A 364 -12.40 -12.96 -24.64
C GLY A 364 -12.07 -11.71 -23.81
N ARG A 365 -11.87 -10.57 -24.47
CA ARG A 365 -11.55 -9.31 -23.80
C ARG A 365 -12.79 -8.64 -23.22
N LEU A 366 -12.73 -8.25 -21.94
CA LEU A 366 -13.69 -7.29 -21.39
C LEU A 366 -13.46 -5.90 -22.04
N PRO A 367 -14.50 -5.04 -22.13
CA PRO A 367 -14.31 -3.62 -22.41
C PRO A 367 -13.24 -3.01 -21.49
N GLU A 368 -12.39 -2.13 -22.03
CA GLU A 368 -11.16 -1.66 -21.36
C GLU A 368 -11.43 -1.05 -19.98
N GLN A 369 -12.49 -0.25 -19.84
CA GLN A 369 -12.86 0.38 -18.59
C GLN A 369 -13.32 -0.63 -17.52
N LEU A 370 -13.92 -1.75 -17.93
CA LEU A 370 -14.36 -2.80 -17.00
C LEU A 370 -13.17 -3.64 -16.55
N ALA A 371 -12.28 -3.99 -17.48
CA ALA A 371 -11.02 -4.67 -17.17
C ALA A 371 -10.15 -3.84 -16.23
N ALA A 372 -10.07 -2.53 -16.46
CA ALA A 372 -9.33 -1.60 -15.60
C ALA A 372 -9.89 -1.59 -14.16
N ILE A 373 -11.21 -1.52 -14.00
CA ILE A 373 -11.87 -1.57 -12.69
C ILE A 373 -11.69 -2.95 -12.03
N CYS A 374 -11.80 -4.06 -12.77
CA CYS A 374 -11.49 -5.38 -12.21
C CYS A 374 -10.02 -5.45 -11.74
N MET A 375 -9.09 -4.92 -12.53
CA MET A 375 -7.65 -4.98 -12.23
C MET A 375 -7.28 -4.27 -10.92
N THR A 376 -7.91 -3.13 -10.60
CA THR A 376 -7.65 -2.44 -9.32
C THR A 376 -7.96 -3.34 -8.11
N ASN A 377 -8.92 -4.26 -8.26
CA ASN A 377 -9.35 -5.17 -7.20
C ASN A 377 -8.56 -6.50 -7.25
N VAL A 378 -8.21 -6.99 -8.44
CA VAL A 378 -7.33 -8.17 -8.62
C VAL A 378 -5.96 -7.95 -7.98
N ASN A 379 -5.39 -6.74 -8.10
CA ASN A 379 -4.10 -6.39 -7.49
C ASN A 379 -4.12 -6.61 -5.96
N VAL A 380 -5.19 -6.17 -5.29
CA VAL A 380 -5.40 -6.34 -3.85
C VAL A 380 -5.46 -7.82 -3.48
N GLN A 381 -6.28 -8.58 -4.23
CA GLN A 381 -6.54 -9.99 -3.99
C GLN A 381 -5.27 -10.84 -4.15
N GLN A 382 -4.50 -10.62 -5.21
CA GLN A 382 -3.25 -11.34 -5.45
C GLN A 382 -2.22 -11.10 -4.33
N LEU A 383 -2.08 -9.86 -3.87
CA LEU A 383 -1.17 -9.51 -2.78
C LEU A 383 -1.63 -10.12 -1.44
N ALA A 384 -2.92 -10.12 -1.15
CA ALA A 384 -3.47 -10.74 0.05
C ALA A 384 -3.26 -12.27 0.05
N VAL A 385 -3.48 -12.93 -1.09
CA VAL A 385 -3.18 -14.37 -1.25
C VAL A 385 -1.70 -14.63 -1.06
N LYS A 386 -0.83 -13.82 -1.67
CA LYS A 386 0.62 -13.95 -1.51
C LYS A 386 1.05 -13.75 -0.05
N ALA A 387 0.45 -12.82 0.67
CA ALA A 387 0.68 -12.63 2.11
C ALA A 387 0.35 -13.90 2.90
N ALA A 388 -0.85 -14.47 2.67
CA ALA A 388 -1.30 -15.68 3.35
C ALA A 388 -0.42 -16.91 3.05
N LEU A 389 0.07 -17.05 1.82
CA LEU A 389 0.87 -18.20 1.39
C LEU A 389 2.35 -18.10 1.78
N THR A 390 2.91 -16.89 1.86
CA THR A 390 4.35 -16.69 2.12
C THR A 390 4.67 -16.27 3.55
N GLY A 391 3.67 -15.79 4.32
CA GLY A 391 3.89 -15.22 5.64
C GLY A 391 4.61 -13.86 5.63
N LYS A 392 4.79 -13.23 4.46
CA LYS A 392 5.44 -11.92 4.36
C LYS A 392 4.46 -10.80 4.65
N ARG A 393 4.71 -10.08 5.75
CA ARG A 393 3.88 -8.94 6.20
C ARG A 393 3.79 -7.82 5.18
N GLU A 394 4.84 -7.58 4.39
CA GLU A 394 4.87 -6.54 3.35
C GLU A 394 3.73 -6.65 2.34
N HIS A 395 3.34 -7.88 1.98
CA HIS A 395 2.25 -8.10 1.04
C HIS A 395 0.90 -7.65 1.58
N ILE A 396 0.70 -7.66 2.91
CA ILE A 396 -0.52 -7.12 3.54
C ILE A 396 -0.58 -5.62 3.31
N TYR A 397 0.50 -4.91 3.62
CA TYR A 397 0.55 -3.46 3.42
C TYR A 397 0.35 -3.07 1.97
N HIS A 398 1.02 -3.77 1.03
CA HIS A 398 0.84 -3.50 -0.39
C HIS A 398 -0.58 -3.81 -0.86
N SER A 399 -1.20 -4.87 -0.34
CA SER A 399 -2.60 -5.21 -0.65
C SER A 399 -3.53 -4.05 -0.28
N ILE A 400 -3.43 -3.52 0.94
CA ILE A 400 -4.25 -2.40 1.41
C ILE A 400 -3.86 -1.07 0.73
N MET A 401 -2.58 -0.87 0.43
CA MET A 401 -2.10 0.32 -0.29
C MET A 401 -2.74 0.45 -1.68
N PHE A 402 -3.02 -0.66 -2.36
CA PHE A 402 -3.67 -0.65 -3.67
C PHE A 402 -5.18 -0.83 -3.61
N ASP A 403 -5.75 -0.99 -2.43
CA ASP A 403 -7.20 -1.05 -2.27
C ASP A 403 -7.82 0.31 -2.64
N PRO A 404 -8.80 0.37 -3.58
CA PRO A 404 -9.36 1.63 -4.04
C PRO A 404 -9.93 2.47 -2.90
N HIS A 405 -10.58 1.84 -1.92
CA HIS A 405 -11.16 2.55 -0.81
C HIS A 405 -10.08 3.07 0.14
N ALA A 406 -9.18 2.20 0.62
CA ALA A 406 -8.13 2.61 1.55
C ALA A 406 -7.19 3.67 0.96
N SER A 407 -6.75 3.49 -0.29
CA SER A 407 -5.87 4.43 -0.98
C SER A 407 -6.49 5.81 -1.24
N SER A 408 -7.83 5.86 -1.35
CA SER A 408 -8.57 7.13 -1.50
C SER A 408 -8.83 7.85 -0.18
N THR A 409 -8.68 7.16 0.96
CA THR A 409 -9.05 7.67 2.29
C THR A 409 -7.85 7.93 3.20
N LEU A 410 -6.81 7.09 3.14
CA LEU A 410 -5.72 7.06 4.11
C LEU A 410 -4.38 7.42 3.49
N THR A 411 -3.52 8.08 4.27
CA THR A 411 -2.09 8.22 3.95
C THR A 411 -1.36 6.90 4.11
N LEU A 412 -0.18 6.76 3.50
CA LEU A 412 0.63 5.53 3.61
C LEU A 412 0.97 5.18 5.07
N ASP A 413 1.33 6.16 5.89
CA ASP A 413 1.64 5.94 7.31
C ASP A 413 0.42 5.44 8.09
N GLN A 414 -0.77 5.98 7.80
CA GLN A 414 -2.02 5.49 8.40
C GLN A 414 -2.35 4.06 7.96
N ILE A 415 -2.13 3.72 6.69
CA ILE A 415 -2.34 2.35 6.18
C ILE A 415 -1.44 1.36 6.93
N TRP A 416 -0.15 1.68 7.09
CA TRP A 416 0.79 0.81 7.82
C TRP A 416 0.39 0.66 9.29
N ALA A 417 0.10 1.76 9.97
CA ALA A 417 -0.31 1.73 11.37
C ALA A 417 -1.61 0.93 11.59
N MET A 418 -2.61 1.13 10.73
CA MET A 418 -3.87 0.39 10.76
C MET A 418 -3.66 -1.11 10.52
N CYS A 419 -2.83 -1.48 9.54
CA CYS A 419 -2.49 -2.88 9.29
C CYS A 419 -1.76 -3.49 10.49
N ASP A 420 -0.83 -2.76 11.11
CA ASP A 420 -0.11 -3.22 12.31
C ASP A 420 -1.08 -3.51 13.46
N GLU A 421 -2.01 -2.60 13.74
CA GLU A 421 -3.01 -2.76 14.79
C GLU A 421 -3.96 -3.93 14.49
N LEU A 422 -4.41 -4.10 13.23
CA LEU A 422 -5.24 -5.24 12.83
C LEU A 422 -4.50 -6.57 12.97
N ILE A 423 -3.22 -6.63 12.56
CA ILE A 423 -2.39 -7.83 12.71
C ILE A 423 -2.28 -8.20 14.18
N GLU A 424 -1.88 -7.25 15.04
CA GLU A 424 -1.73 -7.48 16.48
C GLU A 424 -3.04 -7.92 17.13
N ALA A 425 -4.15 -7.29 16.75
CA ALA A 425 -5.46 -7.57 17.29
C ALA A 425 -5.95 -8.99 16.94
N HIS A 426 -5.78 -9.42 15.68
CA HIS A 426 -6.17 -10.78 15.26
C HIS A 426 -5.16 -11.86 15.70
N GLN A 427 -3.88 -11.53 15.88
CA GLN A 427 -2.90 -12.42 16.50
C GLN A 427 -3.22 -12.66 17.97
N SER A 428 -3.60 -11.61 18.70
CA SER A 428 -4.01 -11.71 20.11
C SER A 428 -5.26 -12.59 20.30
N ASP A 429 -6.15 -12.60 19.31
CA ASP A 429 -7.32 -13.49 19.29
C ASP A 429 -7.00 -14.92 18.84
N GLY A 430 -5.78 -15.18 18.34
CA GLY A 430 -5.36 -16.49 17.84
C GLY A 430 -5.84 -16.82 16.42
N PHE A 431 -6.29 -15.84 15.63
CA PHE A 431 -6.76 -16.07 14.25
C PHE A 431 -5.72 -15.80 13.17
N LEU A 432 -4.63 -15.10 13.50
CA LEU A 432 -3.48 -14.92 12.60
C LEU A 432 -2.21 -15.51 13.23
N GLY A 433 -1.38 -16.12 12.37
CA GLY A 433 -0.04 -16.58 12.75
C GLY A 433 0.99 -15.46 12.77
N GLU A 434 2.24 -15.82 13.01
CA GLU A 434 3.36 -14.89 12.89
C GLU A 434 3.66 -14.56 11.42
N PHE A 435 3.92 -13.28 11.15
CA PHE A 435 4.43 -12.82 9.86
C PHE A 435 5.89 -12.44 10.01
N SER A 436 6.67 -12.58 8.94
CA SER A 436 8.07 -12.14 8.93
C SER A 436 8.16 -10.65 9.33
N PRO A 437 9.13 -10.28 10.20
CA PRO A 437 9.31 -8.89 10.58
C PRO A 437 9.67 -8.04 9.35
N VAL A 438 9.30 -6.75 9.41
CA VAL A 438 9.54 -5.78 8.33
C VAL A 438 10.17 -4.53 8.94
N ILE A 439 11.10 -3.93 8.22
CA ILE A 439 11.58 -2.57 8.53
C ILE A 439 10.44 -1.62 8.17
N LYS A 440 9.82 -1.02 9.19
CA LYS A 440 8.65 -0.14 9.06
C LYS A 440 8.85 0.89 7.94
N ASN A 441 7.81 1.10 7.13
CA ASN A 441 7.74 2.14 6.11
C ASN A 441 8.85 2.07 5.05
N THR A 442 9.40 0.90 4.75
CA THR A 442 10.39 0.76 3.67
C THR A 442 10.03 -0.36 2.70
N GLY A 443 10.14 -0.10 1.39
CA GLY A 443 10.07 -1.13 0.34
C GLY A 443 11.37 -1.95 0.20
N ARG A 444 12.25 -1.88 1.21
CA ARG A 444 13.62 -2.43 1.16
C ARG A 444 13.62 -3.95 1.06
N GLY A 445 12.71 -4.63 1.75
CA GLY A 445 12.62 -6.10 1.70
C GLY A 445 12.33 -6.60 0.28
N TYR A 446 11.46 -5.92 -0.45
CA TYR A 446 11.14 -6.25 -1.84
C TYR A 446 12.30 -6.00 -2.82
N ALA A 447 13.07 -4.94 -2.61
CA ALA A 447 14.25 -4.63 -3.43
C ALA A 447 15.48 -5.47 -3.07
N GLY A 448 15.37 -6.42 -2.12
CA GLY A 448 16.47 -7.27 -1.68
C GLY A 448 17.54 -6.53 -0.87
N VAL A 449 17.22 -5.33 -0.36
CA VAL A 449 18.09 -4.46 0.43
C VAL A 449 17.63 -4.34 1.89
N GLY A 450 16.70 -5.20 2.31
CA GLY A 450 16.25 -5.31 3.69
C GLY A 450 17.40 -5.76 4.60
N ASP A 451 17.62 -5.01 5.68
CA ASP A 451 18.65 -5.23 6.73
C ASP A 451 20.12 -4.96 6.36
N GLN A 452 20.42 -4.39 5.19
CA GLN A 452 21.80 -3.97 4.90
C GLN A 452 22.19 -2.77 5.76
N LEU A 453 23.25 -2.91 6.56
CA LEU A 453 23.84 -1.80 7.31
C LEU A 453 24.60 -0.91 6.34
N ILE A 454 24.62 0.40 6.58
CA ILE A 454 25.43 1.33 5.78
C ILE A 454 26.51 1.88 6.69
N ALA A 455 27.78 1.67 6.35
CA ALA A 455 28.91 2.29 7.03
C ALA A 455 29.55 3.30 6.09
N ARG A 456 29.65 4.57 6.49
CA ARG A 456 30.19 5.66 5.68
C ARG A 456 31.32 6.36 6.43
N ALA A 457 32.46 6.56 5.78
CA ALA A 457 33.51 7.42 6.29
C ALA A 457 33.24 8.89 5.91
N LYS A 458 33.35 9.80 6.87
CA LYS A 458 33.18 11.25 6.67
C LYS A 458 34.28 12.02 7.40
N PRO A 459 35.07 12.87 6.73
CA PRO A 459 36.00 13.75 7.43
C PRO A 459 35.25 14.91 8.11
N ARG A 460 35.73 15.34 9.29
CA ARG A 460 35.31 16.53 10.03
C ARG A 460 36.53 17.36 10.40
N GLY A 461 36.44 18.68 10.25
CA GLY A 461 37.53 19.61 10.60
C GLY A 461 38.80 19.52 9.74
N LEU A 462 38.75 18.84 8.58
CA LEU A 462 39.90 18.55 7.73
C LEU A 462 40.53 19.81 7.12
N ARG A 463 41.81 20.12 7.40
CA ARG A 463 42.57 21.22 6.76
C ARG A 463 43.85 20.72 6.08
N LEU A 464 43.75 20.17 4.86
CA LEU A 464 44.92 19.65 4.12
C LEU A 464 45.95 20.72 3.72
N ASP A 465 45.59 22.00 3.83
CA ASP A 465 46.45 23.16 3.57
C ASP A 465 47.38 23.51 4.73
N GLN A 466 47.07 23.08 5.96
CA GLN A 466 47.86 23.37 7.15
C GLN A 466 48.60 22.13 7.67
N PRO A 467 49.94 22.11 7.64
CA PRO A 467 50.71 21.00 8.18
C PRO A 467 50.57 20.94 9.71
N ASN A 468 50.52 19.72 10.24
CA ASN A 468 50.22 19.38 11.64
C ASN A 468 48.81 19.76 12.12
N SER A 469 47.88 20.06 11.20
CA SER A 469 46.47 20.20 11.57
C SER A 469 45.90 18.83 11.97
N VAL A 470 45.01 18.83 12.96
CA VAL A 470 44.29 17.64 13.42
C VAL A 470 42.89 17.69 12.84
N PHE A 471 42.39 16.55 12.38
CA PHE A 471 41.01 16.38 11.92
C PHE A 471 40.45 15.06 12.45
N GLU A 472 39.14 14.86 12.33
CA GLU A 472 38.51 13.59 12.68
C GLU A 472 37.96 12.91 11.42
N LEU A 473 38.21 11.62 11.28
CA LEU A 473 37.48 10.78 10.34
C LEU A 473 36.38 10.06 11.11
N GLU A 474 35.13 10.48 10.92
CA GLU A 474 33.96 9.87 11.53
C GLU A 474 33.46 8.71 10.67
N LEU A 475 33.33 7.53 11.28
CA LEU A 475 32.55 6.43 10.72
C LEU A 475 31.11 6.55 11.20
N GLU A 476 30.18 6.76 10.28
CA GLU A 476 28.74 6.79 10.52
C GLU A 476 28.13 5.46 10.08
N ILE A 477 27.46 4.76 10.98
CA ILE A 477 26.89 3.44 10.76
C ILE A 477 25.39 3.48 10.98
N ASP A 478 24.63 3.41 9.90
CA ASP A 478 23.18 3.32 9.92
C ASP A 478 22.76 1.85 9.98
N ASN A 479 22.18 1.44 11.10
CA ASN A 479 21.59 0.11 11.24
C ASN A 479 20.06 0.20 11.18
N PRO A 480 19.44 -0.09 10.02
CA PRO A 480 17.99 -0.04 9.87
C PRO A 480 17.28 -1.30 10.41
N SER A 481 18.03 -2.30 10.90
CA SER A 481 17.48 -3.58 11.35
C SER A 481 16.99 -3.53 12.80
N ASN A 482 16.14 -4.49 13.15
CA ASN A 482 15.65 -4.70 14.52
C ASN A 482 16.64 -5.49 15.41
N ALA A 483 17.80 -5.86 14.88
CA ALA A 483 18.89 -6.51 15.60
C ALA A 483 20.15 -5.62 15.61
N GLY A 484 20.89 -5.64 16.72
CA GLY A 484 22.21 -5.00 16.77
C GLY A 484 23.25 -5.78 15.96
N ALA A 485 24.30 -5.10 15.50
CA ALA A 485 25.41 -5.72 14.78
C ALA A 485 26.75 -5.26 15.35
N ALA A 486 27.74 -6.15 15.39
CA ALA A 486 29.11 -5.82 15.72
C ALA A 486 30.04 -6.31 14.62
N PHE A 487 30.94 -5.45 14.17
CA PHE A 487 31.86 -5.73 13.05
C PHE A 487 33.11 -4.85 13.13
N THR A 488 34.12 -5.18 12.33
CA THR A 488 35.36 -4.40 12.23
C THR A 488 35.36 -3.61 10.92
N ALA A 489 35.54 -2.30 11.03
CA ALA A 489 35.74 -1.39 9.91
C ALA A 489 37.25 -1.19 9.68
N ASN A 490 37.72 -1.40 8.45
CA ASN A 490 39.12 -1.24 8.04
C ASN A 490 39.24 -0.10 7.02
N LEU A 491 40.23 0.75 7.23
CA LEU A 491 40.50 1.94 6.43
C LEU A 491 41.85 1.81 5.72
N ALA A 492 41.87 1.99 4.40
CA ALA A 492 43.08 1.95 3.59
C ALA A 492 43.24 3.23 2.76
N TYR A 493 44.46 3.76 2.68
CA TYR A 493 44.81 4.95 1.90
C TYR A 493 46.27 4.87 1.46
N GLU A 494 46.60 5.45 0.31
CA GLU A 494 47.94 5.37 -0.31
C GLU A 494 48.63 6.75 -0.33
N THR A 495 48.98 7.29 0.84
CA THR A 495 49.70 8.57 0.94
C THR A 495 50.45 8.71 2.27
N THR A 496 51.50 9.54 2.30
CA THR A 496 52.21 9.98 3.52
C THR A 496 51.71 11.32 4.03
N ALA A 497 50.80 11.98 3.31
CA ALA A 497 50.35 13.33 3.64
C ALA A 497 49.44 13.41 4.88
N ILE A 498 48.86 12.28 5.30
CA ILE A 498 48.03 12.17 6.49
C ILE A 498 48.40 10.93 7.31
N GLU A 499 48.04 10.95 8.59
CA GLU A 499 48.14 9.81 9.50
C GLU A 499 46.81 9.68 10.26
N LEU A 500 46.18 8.51 10.22
CA LEU A 500 45.03 8.17 11.06
C LEU A 500 45.53 7.49 12.33
N ASP A 501 45.01 7.86 13.51
CA ASP A 501 45.38 7.24 14.79
C ASP A 501 45.02 5.74 14.83
N SER A 502 44.01 5.33 14.06
CA SER A 502 43.68 3.92 13.83
C SER A 502 43.19 3.70 12.40
N THR A 503 43.60 2.58 11.81
CA THR A 503 43.10 2.09 10.51
C THR A 503 42.14 0.91 10.66
N SER A 504 41.91 0.44 11.88
CA SER A 504 41.00 -0.68 12.18
C SER A 504 40.19 -0.37 13.43
N VAL A 505 38.87 -0.36 13.30
CA VAL A 505 37.95 0.10 14.34
C VAL A 505 36.84 -0.90 14.56
N SER A 506 36.64 -1.31 15.81
CA SER A 506 35.50 -2.12 16.21
C SER A 506 34.26 -1.25 16.33
N VAL A 507 33.22 -1.63 15.59
CA VAL A 507 31.92 -0.96 15.58
C VAL A 507 30.90 -1.85 16.27
N ASN A 508 30.11 -1.24 17.15
CA ASN A 508 28.89 -1.85 17.69
C ASN A 508 27.71 -0.95 17.31
N ALA A 509 26.85 -1.41 16.41
CA ALA A 509 25.74 -0.68 15.84
C ALA A 509 24.41 -1.22 16.40
N PRO A 510 23.78 -0.54 17.38
CA PRO A 510 22.50 -0.96 17.95
C PRO A 510 21.39 -0.98 16.91
N ALA A 511 20.35 -1.77 17.15
CA ALA A 511 19.17 -1.86 16.30
C ALA A 511 18.49 -0.50 16.12
N GLY A 512 18.14 -0.15 14.88
CA GLY A 512 17.39 1.07 14.55
C GLY A 512 18.10 2.38 14.85
N GLN A 513 19.43 2.39 15.00
CA GLN A 513 20.21 3.56 15.39
C GLN A 513 21.34 3.87 14.41
N THR A 514 21.74 5.14 14.37
CA THR A 514 22.98 5.60 13.75
C THR A 514 24.07 5.66 14.81
N THR A 515 25.15 4.91 14.62
CA THR A 515 26.34 4.94 15.48
C THR A 515 27.43 5.78 14.82
N LYS A 516 28.10 6.64 15.58
CA LYS A 516 29.22 7.46 15.11
C LYS A 516 30.49 7.08 15.87
N VAL A 517 31.58 6.84 15.15
CA VAL A 517 32.89 6.54 15.73
C VAL A 517 33.92 7.50 15.16
N SER A 518 34.46 8.40 15.99
CA SER A 518 35.51 9.34 15.61
C SER A 518 36.89 8.68 15.62
N ILE A 519 37.65 8.90 14.56
CA ILE A 519 39.03 8.48 14.41
C ILE A 519 39.86 9.74 14.26
N PRO A 520 40.61 10.16 15.28
CA PRO A 520 41.50 11.30 15.15
C PRO A 520 42.55 11.04 14.07
N ALA A 521 42.94 12.11 13.38
CA ALA A 521 43.85 12.07 12.27
C ALA A 521 44.66 13.38 12.19
N ARG A 522 45.81 13.33 11.54
CA ARG A 522 46.71 14.48 11.39
C ARG A 522 47.17 14.64 9.95
N VAL A 523 47.36 15.89 9.54
CA VAL A 523 48.00 16.25 8.27
C VAL A 523 49.50 16.37 8.49
N LEU A 524 50.30 15.57 7.78
CA LEU A 524 51.76 15.55 7.90
C LEU A 524 52.45 16.43 6.85
N GLU A 525 51.89 16.48 5.63
CA GLU A 525 52.42 17.27 4.51
C GLU A 525 51.34 18.21 3.97
N SER A 526 51.69 19.48 3.70
CA SER A 526 50.76 20.46 3.14
C SER A 526 50.66 20.36 1.61
N GLY A 527 49.50 20.68 1.06
CA GLY A 527 49.31 20.78 -0.40
C GLY A 527 49.03 19.46 -1.11
N ALA A 528 48.61 18.43 -0.37
CA ALA A 528 48.17 17.17 -0.95
C ALA A 528 46.96 17.37 -1.89
N LYS A 529 46.95 16.63 -3.00
CA LYS A 529 45.77 16.48 -3.86
C LYS A 529 44.68 15.70 -3.13
N GLU A 530 43.55 15.48 -3.80
CA GLU A 530 42.49 14.58 -3.31
C GLU A 530 43.08 13.23 -2.82
N ILE A 531 42.79 12.84 -1.58
CA ILE A 531 43.21 11.57 -0.96
C ILE A 531 41.99 10.67 -0.86
N SER A 532 42.06 9.45 -1.40
CA SER A 532 40.99 8.47 -1.24
C SER A 532 41.24 7.60 -0.01
N ILE A 533 40.21 7.43 0.82
CA ILE A 533 40.19 6.51 1.96
C ILE A 533 39.16 5.43 1.67
N GLU A 534 39.66 4.22 1.42
CA GLU A 534 38.86 3.04 1.19
C GLU A 534 38.35 2.47 2.51
N LEU A 535 37.05 2.26 2.62
CA LEU A 535 36.41 1.63 3.77
C LEU A 535 36.00 0.21 3.39
N THR A 536 36.38 -0.77 4.21
CA THR A 536 35.96 -2.16 4.08
C THR A 536 35.52 -2.71 5.43
N THR A 537 34.73 -3.79 5.43
CA THR A 537 34.24 -4.44 6.64
C THR A 537 34.43 -5.95 6.59
N ASP A 538 34.55 -6.58 7.75
CA ASP A 538 34.56 -8.06 7.87
C ASP A 538 33.15 -8.67 7.80
N ALA A 539 32.10 -7.87 7.95
CA ALA A 539 30.71 -8.26 7.79
C ALA A 539 30.22 -8.09 6.34
N SER A 540 29.67 -9.16 5.76
CA SER A 540 29.20 -9.20 4.37
C SER A 540 27.87 -8.46 4.11
N ASN A 541 27.14 -8.12 5.17
CA ASN A 541 25.86 -7.41 5.12
C ASN A 541 26.00 -5.90 5.38
N VAL A 542 27.23 -5.36 5.35
CA VAL A 542 27.49 -3.92 5.49
C VAL A 542 27.89 -3.35 4.14
N LEU A 543 27.15 -2.36 3.67
CA LEU A 543 27.55 -1.51 2.54
C LEU A 543 28.56 -0.49 3.06
N ALA A 544 29.83 -0.75 2.78
CA ALA A 544 30.92 0.17 3.08
C ALA A 544 31.03 1.26 2.00
N ILE A 545 30.98 2.52 2.42
CA ILE A 545 31.08 3.69 1.57
C ILE A 545 32.39 4.41 1.89
N SER A 546 33.37 4.25 1.00
CA SER A 546 34.65 4.95 1.00
C SER A 546 34.46 6.46 0.88
N THR A 547 35.50 7.22 1.26
CA THR A 547 35.46 8.68 1.23
C THR A 547 36.68 9.28 0.57
N LYS A 548 36.59 10.55 0.24
CA LYS A 548 37.67 11.32 -0.37
C LYS A 548 37.91 12.56 0.45
N LEU A 549 39.14 12.73 0.91
CA LEU A 549 39.61 13.96 1.53
C LEU A 549 40.02 14.93 0.43
N ARG A 550 39.48 16.14 0.47
CA ARG A 550 39.81 17.21 -0.47
C ARG A 550 40.32 18.42 0.30
N PRO A 551 41.33 19.13 -0.22
CA PRO A 551 41.73 20.41 0.37
C PRO A 551 40.59 21.41 0.19
N TYR A 552 40.44 22.33 1.15
CA TYR A 552 39.55 23.46 0.97
C TYR A 552 40.03 24.31 -0.20
N PRO A 553 39.16 24.65 -1.15
CA PRO A 553 39.46 25.72 -2.08
C PRO A 553 39.68 27.02 -1.29
N VAL A 554 40.74 27.76 -1.62
CA VAL A 554 41.07 29.04 -0.97
C VAL A 554 40.70 30.18 -1.90
N LEU A 555 39.82 31.07 -1.46
CA LEU A 555 39.53 32.30 -2.20
C LEU A 555 40.59 33.34 -1.86
N SER A 556 41.36 33.75 -2.88
CA SER A 556 42.39 34.79 -2.74
C SER A 556 41.75 36.18 -2.81
N THR A 557 42.21 37.10 -1.97
CA THR A 557 41.83 38.51 -2.07
C THR A 557 42.53 39.21 -3.22
N ASN A 558 41.77 40.05 -3.92
CA ASN A 558 42.30 40.98 -4.91
C ASN A 558 42.91 42.22 -4.22
N ALA A 559 43.46 43.14 -5.02
CA ALA A 559 44.09 44.38 -4.53
C ALA A 559 43.12 45.32 -3.76
N GLU A 560 41.81 45.11 -3.90
CA GLU A 560 40.75 45.87 -3.23
C GLU A 560 40.24 45.17 -1.96
N GLY A 561 40.83 44.04 -1.58
CA GLY A 561 40.45 43.26 -0.40
C GLY A 561 39.18 42.41 -0.60
N ALA A 562 38.77 42.16 -1.84
CA ALA A 562 37.62 41.32 -2.16
C ALA A 562 38.06 39.93 -2.67
N ALA A 563 37.38 38.89 -2.19
CA ALA A 563 37.54 37.51 -2.62
C ALA A 563 36.44 37.17 -3.62
N SER A 564 36.81 36.85 -4.87
CA SER A 564 35.85 36.51 -5.94
C SER A 564 35.63 35.00 -6.05
N PHE A 565 34.41 34.60 -6.39
CA PHE A 565 34.01 33.20 -6.54
C PHE A 565 32.99 33.01 -7.66
N GLU A 566 32.90 31.79 -8.19
CA GLU A 566 31.92 31.39 -9.21
C GLU A 566 30.84 30.50 -8.56
N ILE A 567 29.60 30.59 -9.07
CA ILE A 567 28.48 29.76 -8.63
C ILE A 567 27.99 28.95 -9.84
N ASP A 568 28.01 27.62 -9.74
CA ASP A 568 27.54 26.74 -10.82
C ASP A 568 26.02 26.56 -10.75
N LEU A 569 25.25 27.50 -11.29
CA LEU A 569 23.80 27.38 -11.39
C LEU A 569 23.43 26.43 -12.53
N SER A 570 22.68 25.36 -12.24
CA SER A 570 22.28 24.32 -13.22
C SER A 570 21.71 24.89 -14.54
N GLY A 571 22.60 25.11 -15.52
CA GLY A 571 22.27 25.69 -16.84
C GLY A 571 22.71 27.15 -17.10
N PHE A 572 23.30 27.84 -16.12
CA PHE A 572 23.78 29.22 -16.21
C PHE A 572 25.26 29.30 -15.77
N GLN A 573 26.19 29.33 -16.73
CA GLN A 573 27.63 29.38 -16.46
C GLN A 573 28.17 30.77 -16.05
N CYS A 574 27.31 31.77 -15.87
CA CYS A 574 27.70 33.17 -15.67
C CYS A 574 27.19 33.76 -14.34
N ALA A 575 27.21 32.97 -13.26
CA ALA A 575 26.95 33.48 -11.91
C ALA A 575 28.27 33.64 -11.14
N THR A 576 28.54 34.86 -10.72
CA THR A 576 29.74 35.24 -9.98
C THR A 576 29.36 35.91 -8.67
N GLY A 577 30.26 35.87 -7.71
CA GLY A 577 30.12 36.66 -6.50
C GLY A 577 31.44 37.18 -5.98
N SER A 578 31.34 38.11 -5.06
CA SER A 578 32.48 38.61 -4.31
C SER A 578 32.12 38.80 -2.85
N LEU A 579 33.11 38.58 -1.98
CA LEU A 579 33.01 38.78 -0.55
C LEU A 579 34.12 39.74 -0.12
N ARG A 580 33.76 40.82 0.57
CA ARG A 580 34.74 41.74 1.17
C ARG A 580 34.28 42.19 2.55
N GLN A 581 35.23 42.55 3.40
CA GLN A 581 34.97 43.13 4.71
C GLN A 581 35.12 44.65 4.65
N ASP A 582 34.13 45.39 5.16
CA ASP A 582 34.13 46.85 5.27
C ASP A 582 33.74 47.25 6.70
N GLY A 583 34.74 47.53 7.53
CA GLY A 583 34.54 47.81 8.96
C GLY A 583 33.92 46.63 9.72
N GLU A 584 32.79 46.87 10.38
CA GLU A 584 32.01 45.86 11.14
C GLU A 584 30.95 45.14 10.28
N GLN A 585 31.13 45.11 8.96
CA GLN A 585 30.18 44.50 8.04
C GLN A 585 30.92 43.72 6.94
N PHE A 586 30.28 42.66 6.44
CA PHE A 586 30.65 41.97 5.22
C PHE A 586 29.71 42.37 4.10
N ILE A 587 30.28 42.61 2.93
CA ILE A 587 29.55 42.92 1.71
C ILE A 587 29.69 41.71 0.79
N ILE A 588 28.56 41.07 0.52
CA ILE A 588 28.45 39.94 -0.40
C ILE A 588 27.74 40.43 -1.66
N GLN A 589 28.43 40.39 -2.79
CA GLN A 589 27.84 40.66 -4.08
C GLN A 589 27.59 39.33 -4.78
N VAL A 590 26.38 39.12 -5.28
CA VAL A 590 26.03 38.00 -6.15
C VAL A 590 25.47 38.58 -7.44
N ARG A 591 26.03 38.17 -8.57
CA ARG A 591 25.64 38.64 -9.89
C ARG A 591 25.45 37.46 -10.83
N VAL A 592 24.32 37.46 -11.53
CA VAL A 592 24.01 36.46 -12.54
C VAL A 592 23.78 37.17 -13.86
N GLU A 593 24.59 36.85 -14.87
CA GLU A 593 24.35 37.32 -16.22
C GLU A 593 23.30 36.45 -16.92
N ASP A 594 22.31 37.09 -17.53
CA ASP A 594 21.22 36.45 -18.25
C ASP A 594 20.91 37.24 -19.53
N SER A 595 20.71 36.52 -20.63
CA SER A 595 20.34 37.08 -21.93
C SER A 595 18.87 37.47 -22.05
N ASP A 596 17.99 36.98 -21.16
CA ASP A 596 16.56 37.32 -21.11
C ASP A 596 16.11 37.69 -19.68
N VAL A 597 16.59 38.84 -19.21
CA VAL A 597 16.26 39.35 -17.88
C VAL A 597 14.79 39.80 -17.80
N GLN A 598 13.97 39.07 -17.05
CA GLN A 598 12.56 39.35 -16.80
C GLN A 598 12.26 39.64 -15.33
N LYS A 599 11.37 40.59 -15.08
CA LYS A 599 10.93 40.89 -13.71
C LYS A 599 10.00 39.79 -13.20
N SER A 600 10.31 39.19 -12.06
CA SER A 600 9.43 38.20 -11.44
C SER A 600 8.03 38.76 -11.16
N LYS A 601 7.00 37.99 -11.51
CA LYS A 601 5.59 38.26 -11.17
C LYS A 601 5.11 37.46 -9.96
N ARG A 602 5.95 36.57 -9.43
CA ARG A 602 5.62 35.72 -8.28
C ARG A 602 5.97 36.45 -6.99
N LYS A 603 5.14 36.29 -5.95
CA LYS A 603 5.54 36.67 -4.59
C LYS A 603 6.63 35.70 -4.13
N PHE A 604 7.65 36.23 -3.46
CA PHE A 604 8.72 35.41 -2.89
C PHE A 604 8.14 34.36 -1.93
N SER A 605 8.67 33.15 -2.01
CA SER A 605 8.32 32.01 -1.16
C SER A 605 9.55 31.49 -0.44
N LEU A 606 9.40 30.58 0.54
CA LEU A 606 10.53 29.91 1.21
C LEU A 606 11.52 29.23 0.23
N SER A 607 11.07 28.87 -0.97
CA SER A 607 11.92 28.36 -2.05
C SER A 607 12.74 29.43 -2.79
N SER A 608 12.58 30.71 -2.43
CA SER A 608 13.24 31.90 -3.00
C SER A 608 14.24 32.49 -2.01
N CYS A 609 15.07 31.65 -1.39
CA CYS A 609 16.08 32.06 -0.42
C CYS A 609 17.50 32.10 -1.02
N ALA A 610 18.32 32.98 -0.46
CA ALA A 610 19.77 32.85 -0.51
C ALA A 610 20.25 32.44 0.89
N GLU A 611 21.16 31.48 0.95
CA GLU A 611 21.68 30.94 2.20
C GLU A 611 23.18 31.17 2.26
N PHE A 612 23.62 31.67 3.41
CA PHE A 612 25.02 32.00 3.64
C PHE A 612 25.50 31.29 4.89
N TYR A 613 26.67 30.68 4.77
CA TYR A 613 27.30 29.93 5.84
C TYR A 613 28.64 30.58 6.15
N PHE A 614 28.81 30.95 7.41
CA PHE A 614 30.06 31.45 7.95
C PHE A 614 30.45 30.59 9.13
N SER A 615 31.71 30.18 9.20
CA SER A 615 32.22 29.49 10.38
C SER A 615 33.66 29.91 10.63
N ASP A 616 34.02 30.09 11.90
CA ASP A 616 35.39 30.39 12.26
C ASP A 616 36.28 29.21 11.82
N SER A 617 37.47 29.53 11.32
CA SER A 617 38.50 28.54 11.06
C SER A 617 38.79 27.56 12.21
N LYS A 618 38.52 27.96 13.45
CA LYS A 618 38.87 27.27 14.69
C LYS A 618 37.67 26.82 15.53
N ALA A 619 36.44 27.10 15.12
CA ALA A 619 35.24 26.79 15.91
C ALA A 619 34.24 25.96 15.10
N ASP A 620 33.57 25.00 15.76
CA ASP A 620 32.47 24.22 15.17
C ASP A 620 31.15 25.01 15.09
N ASP A 621 31.13 26.26 15.57
CA ASP A 621 29.96 27.13 15.50
C ASP A 621 29.83 27.70 14.08
N VAL A 622 28.71 27.36 13.43
CA VAL A 622 28.34 27.89 12.11
C VAL A 622 27.29 28.98 12.30
N ALA A 623 27.59 30.19 11.85
CA ALA A 623 26.59 31.21 11.62
C ALA A 623 25.93 30.92 10.25
N HIS A 624 24.74 30.35 10.30
CA HIS A 624 23.88 30.17 9.13
C HIS A 624 22.71 31.13 9.24
N PHE A 625 22.44 31.82 8.14
CA PHE A 625 21.28 32.66 8.02
C PHE A 625 20.73 32.55 6.62
N ILE A 626 19.40 32.56 6.57
CA ILE A 626 18.62 32.50 5.35
C ILE A 626 18.15 33.91 5.08
N LEU A 627 18.48 34.42 3.90
CA LEU A 627 17.93 35.66 3.37
C LEU A 627 16.57 35.36 2.76
N LEU A 628 15.51 35.74 3.46
CA LEU A 628 14.13 35.62 2.98
C LEU A 628 13.62 36.98 2.53
N PRO A 629 13.17 37.11 1.28
CA PRO A 629 12.46 38.31 0.86
C PRO A 629 11.04 38.29 1.45
N ASP A 630 10.62 39.36 2.12
CA ASP A 630 9.35 39.44 2.85
C ASP A 630 8.10 39.61 1.95
N GLY A 631 8.27 39.53 0.63
CA GLY A 631 7.19 39.71 -0.35
C GLY A 631 6.80 41.16 -0.61
N GLU A 632 7.32 42.13 0.15
CA GLU A 632 7.15 43.58 -0.03
C GLU A 632 8.42 44.26 -0.55
N GLY A 633 9.52 43.50 -0.66
CA GLY A 633 10.78 43.95 -1.24
C GLY A 633 11.89 44.19 -0.23
N ASN A 634 11.63 43.95 1.07
CA ASN A 634 12.69 43.92 2.08
C ASN A 634 13.16 42.47 2.26
N ALA A 635 14.30 42.30 2.93
CA ALA A 635 14.83 41.00 3.25
C ALA A 635 15.14 40.90 4.75
N GLN A 636 15.02 39.69 5.29
CA GLN A 636 15.31 39.40 6.68
C GLN A 636 16.31 38.25 6.78
N PHE A 637 17.21 38.34 7.75
CA PHE A 637 18.04 37.22 8.17
C PHE A 637 17.25 36.38 9.16
N VAL A 638 16.96 35.12 8.81
CA VAL A 638 16.29 34.16 9.70
C VAL A 638 17.20 32.99 10.05
N ASN A 639 16.93 32.34 11.20
CA ASN A 639 17.60 31.12 11.62
C ASN A 639 17.00 29.87 10.94
N ASP A 640 17.53 28.68 11.24
CA ASP A 640 16.99 27.40 10.75
C ASP A 640 15.52 27.14 11.12
N GLY A 641 15.06 27.69 12.25
CA GLY A 641 13.68 27.66 12.71
C GLY A 641 12.76 28.67 12.02
N GLN A 642 13.30 29.49 11.09
CA GLN A 642 12.64 30.62 10.43
C GLN A 642 12.29 31.80 11.33
N ASP A 643 12.88 31.88 12.52
CA ASP A 643 12.75 33.07 13.37
C ASP A 643 13.63 34.21 12.85
N VAL A 644 13.08 35.42 12.83
CA VAL A 644 13.80 36.64 12.41
C VAL A 644 14.88 36.99 13.41
N ILE A 645 16.13 37.04 12.94
CA ILE A 645 17.32 37.38 13.73
C ILE A 645 17.66 38.87 13.57
N ALA A 646 17.59 39.39 12.34
CA ALA A 646 17.87 40.78 12.02
C ALA A 646 17.22 41.21 10.69
N GLU A 647 17.02 42.51 10.51
CA GLU A 647 16.71 43.08 9.19
C GLU A 647 17.96 42.98 8.30
N ALA A 648 17.78 42.51 7.07
CA ALA A 648 18.86 42.41 6.10
C ALA A 648 18.87 43.65 5.20
N ASN A 649 20.02 44.30 5.09
CA ASN A 649 20.22 45.35 4.11
C ASN A 649 20.66 44.72 2.79
N VAL A 650 19.76 44.73 1.80
CA VAL A 650 20.00 44.15 0.49
C VAL A 650 19.64 45.14 -0.60
N GLU A 651 20.60 45.45 -1.45
CA GLU A 651 20.40 46.25 -2.64
C GLU A 651 20.27 45.33 -3.86
N TYR A 652 19.06 45.28 -4.42
CA TYR A 652 18.79 44.55 -5.65
C TYR A 652 18.92 45.47 -6.86
N SER A 653 19.70 45.05 -7.84
CA SER A 653 19.95 45.76 -9.09
C SER A 653 19.67 44.84 -10.28
N GLN A 654 18.99 45.37 -11.31
CA GLN A 654 18.61 44.63 -12.50
C GLN A 654 18.93 45.46 -13.74
N SER A 655 19.52 44.83 -14.75
CA SER A 655 19.75 45.44 -16.07
C SER A 655 19.13 44.59 -17.19
N LYS A 656 19.40 44.92 -18.45
CA LYS A 656 19.01 44.07 -19.59
C LYS A 656 19.82 42.77 -19.69
N MET A 657 20.92 42.65 -18.94
CA MET A 657 21.93 41.60 -19.11
C MET A 657 22.28 40.87 -17.80
N TYR A 658 21.78 41.32 -16.65
CA TYR A 658 22.06 40.66 -15.37
C TYR A 658 21.05 40.98 -14.27
N TYR A 659 21.04 40.10 -13.27
CA TYR A 659 20.51 40.32 -11.93
C TYR A 659 21.66 40.45 -10.94
N GLU A 660 21.51 41.30 -9.94
CA GLU A 660 22.51 41.53 -8.91
C GLU A 660 21.87 41.78 -7.55
N ALA A 661 22.48 41.22 -6.52
CA ALA A 661 22.18 41.53 -5.13
C ALA A 661 23.47 41.86 -4.39
N ILE A 662 23.47 42.99 -3.69
CA ILE A 662 24.52 43.37 -2.75
C ILE A 662 23.93 43.24 -1.35
N ILE A 663 24.49 42.33 -0.56
CA ILE A 663 23.97 41.94 0.75
C ILE A 663 24.99 42.37 1.80
N THR A 664 24.52 43.15 2.76
CA THR A 664 25.36 43.65 3.85
C THR A 664 25.05 42.87 5.13
N VAL A 665 26.04 42.14 5.63
CA VAL A 665 25.92 41.29 6.81
C VAL A 665 26.74 41.88 7.97
N PRO A 666 26.11 42.29 9.08
CA PRO A 666 26.84 42.73 10.26
C PRO A 666 27.74 41.62 10.82
N THR A 667 28.98 41.95 11.19
CA THR A 667 29.91 41.00 11.82
C THR A 667 29.37 40.45 13.14
N SER A 668 28.48 41.17 13.83
CA SER A 668 27.84 40.72 15.07
C SER A 668 26.94 39.48 14.88
N LEU A 669 26.48 39.21 13.67
CA LEU A 669 25.75 37.97 13.32
C LEU A 669 26.70 36.81 13.01
N LEU A 670 27.95 37.12 12.67
CA LEU A 670 28.96 36.18 12.25
C LEU A 670 29.84 35.86 13.46
N LYS A 671 29.69 34.67 14.03
CA LYS A 671 30.54 34.19 15.13
C LYS A 671 31.95 33.83 14.65
N ILE A 672 32.63 34.75 13.97
CA ILE A 672 33.96 34.56 13.37
C ILE A 672 34.99 35.49 14.01
N GLY A 673 36.17 34.95 14.35
CA GLY A 673 37.27 35.69 14.92
C GLY A 673 38.12 36.45 13.90
N GLN A 674 39.24 37.02 14.36
CA GLN A 674 40.23 37.64 13.46
C GLN A 674 41.08 36.56 12.77
N GLY A 675 40.95 36.43 11.45
CA GLY A 675 41.72 35.51 10.62
C GLY A 675 40.90 34.89 9.48
N PRO A 676 41.46 33.89 8.77
CA PRO A 676 40.72 33.16 7.75
C PRO A 676 39.45 32.51 8.32
N PHE A 677 38.39 32.39 7.52
CA PHE A 677 37.13 31.78 7.93
C PHE A 677 36.53 30.97 6.77
N PHE A 678 35.61 30.06 7.09
CA PHE A 678 34.90 29.29 6.08
C PHE A 678 33.68 30.05 5.58
N PHE A 679 33.52 30.06 4.26
CA PHE A 679 32.40 30.68 3.58
C PHE A 679 31.81 29.70 2.57
N ASP A 680 30.49 29.56 2.60
CA ASP A 680 29.73 28.96 1.50
C ASP A 680 28.48 29.80 1.26
N CYS A 681 28.01 29.79 0.02
CA CYS A 681 26.83 30.52 -0.39
C CYS A 681 26.02 29.64 -1.33
N SER A 682 24.73 29.54 -1.07
CA SER A 682 23.78 28.90 -1.96
C SER A 682 22.68 29.87 -2.36
N VAL A 683 22.48 30.03 -3.66
CA VAL A 683 21.53 31.00 -4.20
C VAL A 683 20.60 30.31 -5.19
N ASN A 684 19.34 30.72 -5.18
CA ASN A 684 18.40 30.46 -6.26
C ASN A 684 18.18 31.77 -7.04
N LEU A 685 18.06 31.70 -8.37
CA LEU A 685 17.71 32.84 -9.23
C LEU A 685 16.46 33.60 -8.76
N MET A 686 15.47 32.89 -8.20
CA MET A 686 14.28 33.52 -7.61
C MET A 686 14.61 34.43 -6.42
N ALA A 687 15.67 34.14 -5.66
CA ALA A 687 16.13 35.01 -4.58
C ALA A 687 16.74 36.33 -5.08
N LEU A 688 17.12 36.40 -6.36
CA LEU A 688 17.65 37.59 -7.03
C LEU A 688 16.58 38.34 -7.85
N GLY A 689 15.33 37.91 -7.79
CA GLY A 689 14.18 38.59 -8.43
C GLY A 689 13.80 38.11 -9.84
N ASP A 690 14.34 36.97 -10.31
CA ASP A 690 14.04 36.36 -11.61
C ASP A 690 12.70 35.58 -11.66
N ALA A 691 12.11 35.47 -12.86
CA ALA A 691 10.88 34.77 -13.18
C ALA A 691 11.06 33.30 -13.65
N HIS A 692 12.27 32.87 -14.02
CA HIS A 692 12.55 31.52 -14.51
C HIS A 692 12.97 30.61 -13.34
N SER A 693 12.34 29.42 -13.21
CA SER A 693 12.66 28.49 -12.12
C SER A 693 13.98 27.77 -12.39
N GLY A 694 15.07 28.28 -11.84
CA GLY A 694 16.38 27.63 -11.82
C GLY A 694 16.59 26.73 -10.59
N GLY A 695 17.38 25.68 -10.75
CA GLY A 695 17.84 24.85 -9.63
C GLY A 695 18.68 25.66 -8.64
N ARG A 696 18.59 25.31 -7.36
CA ARG A 696 19.45 25.88 -6.31
C ARG A 696 20.87 25.34 -6.48
N SER A 697 21.87 26.24 -6.43
CA SER A 697 23.28 25.83 -6.52
C SER A 697 24.15 26.61 -5.53
N SER A 698 25.39 26.17 -5.35
CA SER A 698 26.33 26.74 -4.38
C SER A 698 27.73 26.90 -4.97
N ILE A 699 28.57 27.69 -4.29
CA ILE A 699 30.01 27.81 -4.62
C ILE A 699 30.73 26.45 -4.51
N SER A 700 30.17 25.55 -3.70
CA SER A 700 30.70 24.21 -3.42
C SER A 700 30.16 23.08 -4.33
N GLY A 701 29.09 23.34 -5.08
CA GLY A 701 28.39 22.37 -5.94
C GLY A 701 27.35 21.50 -5.22
N GLY A 702 26.19 21.29 -5.86
CA GLY A 702 25.14 20.34 -5.41
C GLY A 702 24.24 20.78 -4.24
N LYS A 703 23.26 19.94 -3.87
CA LYS A 703 22.39 20.14 -2.69
C LYS A 703 23.15 19.70 -1.43
N LYS A 704 23.55 20.64 -0.58
CA LYS A 704 24.16 20.35 0.72
C LYS A 704 23.16 20.23 1.86
N VAL A 705 23.54 19.42 2.84
CA VAL A 705 23.01 19.39 4.20
C VAL A 705 24.01 20.12 5.10
N TRP A 706 23.55 20.79 6.15
CA TRP A 706 24.32 21.64 7.08
C TRP A 706 25.61 21.00 7.65
N GLU A 707 25.70 19.67 7.65
CA GLU A 707 26.78 18.90 8.28
C GLU A 707 28.09 18.83 7.45
N ASP A 708 28.09 19.27 6.19
CA ASP A 708 29.24 19.07 5.28
C ASP A 708 29.99 20.38 4.94
N MET A 709 30.70 20.91 5.95
CA MET A 709 31.60 22.05 5.78
C MET A 709 32.84 21.71 4.93
N THR A 710 33.10 20.44 4.62
CA THR A 710 34.32 20.00 3.89
C THR A 710 34.39 20.53 2.45
N GLN A 711 33.27 21.02 1.92
CA GLN A 711 33.21 21.61 0.59
C GLN A 711 33.08 23.15 0.61
N ALA A 712 33.09 23.79 1.79
CA ALA A 712 33.10 25.25 1.89
C ALA A 712 34.46 25.82 1.46
N HIS A 713 34.50 27.11 1.10
CA HIS A 713 35.73 27.77 0.71
C HIS A 713 36.39 28.44 1.93
N LEU A 714 37.71 28.31 2.06
CA LEU A 714 38.46 29.07 3.06
C LEU A 714 38.75 30.47 2.49
N VAL A 715 38.36 31.51 3.22
CA VAL A 715 38.54 32.90 2.81
C VAL A 715 39.46 33.61 3.77
N ASP A 716 40.50 34.24 3.25
CA ASP A 716 41.38 35.13 4.00
C ASP A 716 41.26 36.55 3.45
N LEU A 717 40.58 37.43 4.18
CA LEU A 717 40.39 38.83 3.79
C LEU A 717 41.50 39.78 4.25
N SER A 718 42.63 39.24 4.74
CA SER A 718 43.79 40.05 5.13
C SER A 718 44.30 40.89 3.94
N PRO A 719 44.73 42.14 4.15
CA PRO A 719 45.27 42.97 3.08
C PRO A 719 46.51 42.30 2.47
N ALA A 720 46.57 42.22 1.14
CA ALA A 720 47.70 41.62 0.43
C ALA A 720 49.03 42.26 0.88
N PRO A 721 50.10 41.48 1.12
CA PRO A 721 51.38 42.05 1.53
C PRO A 721 51.88 43.02 0.45
N VAL A 722 52.16 44.26 0.88
CA VAL A 722 52.75 45.28 0.01
C VAL A 722 54.07 44.75 -0.54
N PRO A 723 54.30 44.69 -1.86
CA PRO A 723 55.57 44.24 -2.40
C PRO A 723 56.67 45.16 -1.89
N ALA A 724 57.73 44.58 -1.30
CA ALA A 724 58.88 45.32 -0.83
C ALA A 724 59.47 46.11 -2.01
N SER A 725 59.52 47.43 -1.88
CA SER A 725 60.09 48.32 -2.89
C SER A 725 61.57 47.99 -3.13
N VAL A 726 61.95 47.81 -4.40
CA VAL A 726 63.34 47.65 -4.86
C VAL A 726 64.15 48.91 -4.64
#